data_AF-A0A8H5GYJ0-F1
#
_entry.id   AF-A0A8H5GYJ0-F1
#
_cell.length_a   1.000
_cell.length_b   1.000
_cell.length_c   1.000
_cell.angle_alpha   90.00
_cell.angle_beta   90.00
_cell.angle_gamma   90.00
#
_symmetry.space_group_name_H-M   'P 1'
#
loop_
_entity.id
_entity.type
_entity.pdbx_description
1 polymer ?
#
loop_
_entity_poly.entity_id
_entity_poly.type
_entity_poly.pdbx_seq_one_letter_code
_entity_poly.pdbx_strand_id
1 'polypeptide(L)'
;MCRGNLAQASANFINAQLSALWENSKVCNEKDSGKKDIHDVVTKHGVSLREYRGHTDDETDSASFHGIFQTPHIEFLCNHELVLLLKVEDGHYKSTHSLQSTTVAVRLSYHFDDLSTVLDGKHCTLSILSMNISSATLIPESCTTAKGESHVLEPLFSFFKDHYIPTLVDAGHLNLFVLPPSYAGKREIDHGVTISRISSLPFICGIKVETLGELLHHHWLEAISYHYAHKEGSTSLRDIYLAQYQASWSEGEWWATYQFSPLRIQVLCETEVVLYFKANIQVFSDEEQKEHECDLKDWEVAVIFQVVQQDHRILLDRFSPPRLAPYLCSLPCQPEDEEFRDEFKKSILTHYIEYIFEFGHYQLYPEFHKPSGPIRYGGPDHGDHGHGGHRNVECHHGSHCHCGGGPTEPGPKPIPGPWPHHHLPLPVGPYCPGWKDTKFSIDWATLWGSFIGETSLHGHHQLMSVTQAGINAYFLALWNKAKTIGYSDAHKHLLILTHFDSKTSPVRSVAHMPHFSCDLGAPQVELVTGTNSRSVIVYFFVQNISFELSDKVHQFKDWILAFQFDLKLVSGNTADEYKLILDSNTATLLHHRSSFGSLIQTKETEVIRSLYGSLSTNFFERYIKAFVQAEQHILYTIPISSHDHHIHGAADIAFSIVPFSLSSFNGHVFQGIGGKSHHIVERNMIVFYFVTRGTKHPNPPLPGPYGAPSPHPPHGTLLLSRQKFLEACILQPLAQINARTTILCTFKGVQRNNWNVSLETWNNQRLNDECEWELEANRGGSLQYKWANSEEWRYDAHGRGIATGTYSVVVKTNNKLSIPTTNHFGRLLMQLEGECSVFMQYEVQHQQHWFGELKATWKTPIELVSDSHSGLSVKCDKQIRVLFEKNSQDISGHSFDAGRTALENVDKTFRAAFSSSINVSEIISGISERFSGVYKGLSLPHADFILSEPMFTANGDLLLHLLVKAVEQPIGGHGTLNGSIRKRAKAGSASPPIFATSHSIPVPPAVISTSVSGPYKSGTTGKNTNGNGLPQGPIKPLTLVPPTPTSTEGTKKEATPAAPKANDHSNGQSSPKDDASASKKEKKVPAI
;
A
#
# COMPACT_ATOMS: atom_id res chain seq x y z
N MET A 1 8.76 9.75 -54.62
CA MET A 1 8.39 8.83 -53.53
C MET A 1 8.03 9.66 -52.31
N CYS A 2 6.98 9.30 -51.59
CA CYS A 2 6.47 10.07 -50.45
C CYS A 2 7.54 10.10 -49.33
N ARG A 3 7.92 11.28 -48.86
CA ARG A 3 8.69 11.43 -47.61
C ARG A 3 7.70 11.31 -46.44
N GLY A 4 7.98 10.45 -45.47
CA GLY A 4 7.17 10.31 -44.25
C GLY A 4 6.58 8.91 -44.04
N ASN A 5 5.61 8.81 -43.14
CA ASN A 5 4.88 7.58 -42.84
C ASN A 5 4.08 7.11 -44.07
N LEU A 6 4.21 5.83 -44.43
CA LEU A 6 3.57 5.21 -45.61
C LEU A 6 2.19 4.60 -45.33
N ALA A 7 1.59 4.83 -44.16
CA ALA A 7 0.33 4.21 -43.75
C ALA A 7 -0.80 4.40 -44.76
N GLN A 8 -0.98 5.60 -45.30
CA GLN A 8 -2.01 5.85 -46.31
C GLN A 8 -1.75 5.09 -47.61
N ALA A 9 -0.47 5.02 -48.04
CA ALA A 9 -0.10 4.25 -49.22
C ALA A 9 -0.31 2.75 -49.00
N SER A 10 0.02 2.25 -47.80
CA SER A 10 -0.22 0.87 -47.38
C SER A 10 -1.71 0.54 -47.39
N ALA A 11 -2.55 1.38 -46.78
CA ALA A 11 -4.00 1.23 -46.78
C ALA A 11 -4.58 1.23 -48.21
N ASN A 12 -4.12 2.13 -49.09
CA ASN A 12 -4.55 2.17 -50.48
C ASN A 12 -4.13 0.91 -51.25
N PHE A 13 -2.91 0.41 -51.00
CA PHE A 13 -2.40 -0.80 -51.63
C PHE A 13 -3.18 -2.06 -51.23
N ILE A 14 -3.51 -2.17 -49.94
CA ILE A 14 -4.28 -3.29 -49.41
C ILE A 14 -5.73 -3.25 -49.94
N ASN A 15 -6.36 -2.06 -49.97
CA ASN A 15 -7.69 -1.89 -50.54
C ASN A 15 -7.74 -2.16 -52.05
N ALA A 16 -6.67 -1.86 -52.80
CA ALA A 16 -6.57 -2.20 -54.21
C ALA A 16 -6.54 -3.72 -54.44
N GLN A 17 -5.87 -4.48 -53.57
CA GLN A 17 -5.87 -5.95 -53.62
C GLN A 17 -7.26 -6.52 -53.35
N LEU A 18 -7.95 -6.04 -52.30
CA LEU A 18 -9.34 -6.42 -52.00
C LEU A 18 -10.27 -6.13 -53.18
N SER A 19 -10.10 -4.98 -53.83
CA SER A 19 -10.88 -4.60 -55.01
C SER A 19 -10.65 -5.57 -56.18
N ALA A 20 -9.41 -5.99 -56.42
CA ALA A 20 -9.08 -6.96 -57.44
C ALA A 20 -9.66 -8.36 -57.13
N LEU A 21 -9.57 -8.81 -55.88
CA LEU A 21 -10.16 -10.09 -55.45
C LEU A 21 -11.69 -10.10 -55.58
N TRP A 22 -12.33 -8.96 -55.29
CA TRP A 22 -13.77 -8.79 -55.47
C TRP A 22 -14.19 -8.82 -56.95
N GLU A 23 -13.47 -8.13 -57.85
CA GLU A 23 -13.75 -8.19 -59.29
C GLU A 23 -13.58 -9.61 -59.84
N ASN A 24 -12.55 -10.34 -59.39
CA ASN A 24 -12.38 -11.75 -59.74
C ASN A 24 -13.57 -12.59 -59.29
N SER A 25 -14.05 -12.36 -58.06
CA SER A 25 -15.20 -13.06 -57.50
C SER A 25 -16.48 -12.76 -58.28
N LYS A 26 -16.65 -11.51 -58.72
CA LYS A 26 -17.77 -11.07 -59.57
C LYS A 26 -17.76 -11.75 -60.94
N VAL A 27 -16.61 -11.81 -61.61
CA VAL A 27 -16.47 -12.52 -62.90
C VAL A 27 -16.76 -14.02 -62.74
N CYS A 28 -16.29 -14.65 -61.67
CA CYS A 28 -16.62 -16.06 -61.37
C CYS A 28 -18.13 -16.23 -61.16
N ASN A 29 -18.75 -15.30 -60.43
CA ASN A 29 -20.19 -15.32 -60.15
C ASN A 29 -21.06 -15.23 -61.42
N GLU A 30 -20.63 -14.46 -62.42
CA GLU A 30 -21.34 -14.28 -63.71
C GLU A 30 -21.23 -15.51 -64.62
N LYS A 31 -20.07 -16.18 -64.62
CA LYS A 31 -19.82 -17.38 -65.44
C LYS A 31 -20.65 -18.60 -65.01
N ASP A 32 -20.90 -18.75 -63.72
CA ASP A 32 -21.59 -19.92 -63.15
C ASP A 32 -23.09 -19.68 -62.88
N SER A 33 -23.73 -18.80 -63.65
CA SER A 33 -25.15 -18.43 -63.49
C SER A 33 -26.15 -19.59 -63.68
N GLY A 34 -25.71 -20.76 -64.17
CA GLY A 34 -26.59 -21.84 -64.63
C GLY A 34 -26.88 -23.01 -63.68
N LYS A 35 -26.07 -23.27 -62.64
CA LYS A 35 -26.24 -24.35 -61.63
C LYS A 35 -25.08 -24.26 -60.62
N LYS A 36 -25.20 -23.39 -59.62
CA LYS A 36 -24.22 -23.33 -58.52
C LYS A 36 -24.53 -24.49 -57.59
N ASP A 37 -23.73 -25.56 -57.66
CA ASP A 37 -23.71 -26.51 -56.56
C ASP A 37 -23.09 -25.79 -55.36
N ILE A 38 -23.93 -25.37 -54.42
CA ILE A 38 -23.51 -24.63 -53.22
C ILE A 38 -22.55 -25.47 -52.36
N HIS A 39 -22.52 -26.79 -52.59
CA HIS A 39 -21.62 -27.71 -51.89
C HIS A 39 -20.21 -27.77 -52.49
N ASP A 40 -19.96 -27.20 -53.68
CA ASP A 40 -18.58 -27.08 -54.18
C ASP A 40 -17.82 -25.97 -53.43
N VAL A 41 -16.89 -26.39 -52.58
CA VAL A 41 -16.02 -25.51 -51.80
C VAL A 41 -15.26 -24.54 -52.71
N VAL A 42 -14.85 -24.97 -53.90
CA VAL A 42 -14.08 -24.12 -54.84
C VAL A 42 -14.97 -22.99 -55.36
N THR A 43 -16.18 -23.30 -55.80
CA THR A 43 -17.15 -22.29 -56.23
C THR A 43 -17.52 -21.37 -55.07
N LYS A 44 -17.81 -21.93 -53.88
CA LYS A 44 -18.14 -21.15 -52.67
C LYS A 44 -17.04 -20.14 -52.33
N HIS A 45 -15.78 -20.57 -52.31
CA HIS A 45 -14.65 -19.67 -52.03
C HIS A 45 -14.42 -18.67 -53.16
N GLY A 46 -14.57 -19.09 -54.42
CA GLY A 46 -14.35 -18.23 -55.59
C GLY A 46 -15.36 -17.10 -55.73
N VAL A 47 -16.58 -17.22 -55.20
CA VAL A 47 -17.63 -16.18 -55.34
C VAL A 47 -17.90 -15.39 -54.05
N SER A 48 -17.41 -15.85 -52.90
CA SER A 48 -17.85 -15.38 -51.57
C SER A 48 -17.68 -13.87 -51.33
N LEU A 49 -16.65 -13.22 -51.89
CA LEU A 49 -16.49 -11.75 -51.77
C LEU A 49 -17.58 -10.96 -52.50
N ARG A 50 -18.18 -11.51 -53.56
CA ARG A 50 -19.24 -10.86 -54.34
C ARG A 50 -20.63 -11.31 -53.90
N GLU A 51 -20.85 -12.62 -53.78
CA GLU A 51 -22.13 -13.20 -53.43
C GLU A 51 -21.91 -14.31 -52.41
N TYR A 52 -22.64 -14.26 -51.29
CA TYR A 52 -22.62 -15.31 -50.27
C TYR A 52 -24.02 -15.83 -50.00
N ARG A 53 -24.13 -17.15 -49.96
CA ARG A 53 -25.33 -17.89 -49.56
C ARG A 53 -24.96 -18.75 -48.38
N GLY A 54 -25.49 -18.38 -47.22
CA GLY A 54 -25.33 -19.13 -45.99
C GLY A 54 -26.54 -20.02 -45.76
N HIS A 55 -26.28 -21.31 -45.63
CA HIS A 55 -27.21 -22.27 -45.05
C HIS A 55 -26.65 -22.71 -43.71
N THR A 56 -27.45 -22.63 -42.65
CA THR A 56 -27.20 -23.35 -41.41
C THR A 56 -27.62 -24.80 -41.62
N ASP A 57 -26.85 -25.76 -41.13
CA ASP A 57 -27.13 -27.21 -41.30
C ASP A 57 -28.47 -27.66 -40.67
N ASP A 58 -29.14 -26.80 -39.92
CA ASP A 58 -30.53 -27.01 -39.49
C ASP A 58 -31.48 -26.90 -40.70
N GLU A 59 -31.94 -28.04 -41.21
CA GLU A 59 -32.96 -28.21 -42.27
C GLU A 59 -34.29 -27.48 -42.00
N THR A 60 -34.47 -26.90 -40.81
CA THR A 60 -35.64 -26.09 -40.45
C THR A 60 -35.52 -24.66 -41.00
N ASP A 61 -35.67 -24.50 -42.33
CA ASP A 61 -36.20 -23.38 -43.16
C ASP A 61 -36.10 -21.90 -42.71
N SER A 62 -35.35 -21.54 -41.67
CA SER A 62 -35.56 -20.29 -40.91
C SER A 62 -34.32 -19.40 -40.75
N ALA A 63 -33.16 -19.79 -41.31
CA ALA A 63 -31.94 -18.98 -41.25
C ALA A 63 -31.12 -18.95 -42.55
N SER A 64 -31.76 -18.80 -43.71
CA SER A 64 -31.03 -18.50 -44.95
C SER A 64 -30.58 -17.03 -44.98
N PHE A 65 -29.27 -16.81 -45.10
CA PHE A 65 -28.70 -15.51 -45.44
C PHE A 65 -28.30 -15.51 -46.92
N HIS A 66 -28.68 -14.47 -47.64
CA HIS A 66 -28.19 -14.20 -48.99
C HIS A 66 -27.75 -12.74 -49.07
N GLY A 67 -26.52 -12.52 -49.50
CA GLY A 67 -25.97 -11.17 -49.67
C GLY A 67 -25.16 -11.07 -50.96
N ILE A 68 -25.44 -10.02 -51.72
CA ILE A 68 -24.62 -9.53 -52.83
C ILE A 68 -23.90 -8.29 -52.32
N PHE A 69 -22.57 -8.32 -52.30
CA PHE A 69 -21.74 -7.29 -51.70
C PHE A 69 -21.12 -6.37 -52.77
N GLN A 70 -21.06 -5.08 -52.47
CA GLN A 70 -20.17 -4.14 -53.14
C GLN A 70 -18.72 -4.45 -52.76
N THR A 71 -17.77 -3.76 -53.41
CA THR A 71 -16.35 -3.92 -53.12
C THR A 71 -16.07 -3.66 -51.63
N PRO A 72 -15.47 -4.62 -50.89
CA PRO A 72 -15.15 -4.44 -49.48
C PRO A 72 -14.04 -3.39 -49.31
N HIS A 73 -14.05 -2.71 -48.18
CA HIS A 73 -13.06 -1.68 -47.84
C HIS A 73 -12.50 -1.91 -46.45
N ILE A 74 -11.21 -1.65 -46.25
CA ILE A 74 -10.60 -1.64 -44.92
C ILE A 74 -10.12 -0.24 -44.54
N GLU A 75 -10.32 0.11 -43.27
CA GLU A 75 -9.80 1.32 -42.66
C GLU A 75 -9.00 0.96 -41.41
N PHE A 76 -7.74 1.40 -41.33
CA PHE A 76 -6.93 1.17 -40.15
C PHE A 76 -7.29 2.16 -39.05
N LEU A 77 -7.55 1.66 -37.84
CA LEU A 77 -7.80 2.50 -36.66
C LEU A 77 -6.49 2.80 -35.93
N CYS A 78 -5.66 1.79 -35.79
CA CYS A 78 -4.37 1.84 -35.12
C CYS A 78 -3.42 0.79 -35.70
N ASN A 79 -2.29 0.55 -35.04
CA ASN A 79 -1.37 -0.53 -35.43
C ASN A 79 -1.86 -1.94 -35.06
N HIS A 80 -2.93 -2.04 -34.27
CA HIS A 80 -3.44 -3.29 -33.75
C HIS A 80 -4.79 -3.68 -34.34
N GLU A 81 -5.59 -2.70 -34.79
CA GLU A 81 -6.97 -2.90 -35.19
C GLU A 81 -7.34 -2.12 -36.45
N LEU A 82 -8.21 -2.72 -37.25
CA LEU A 82 -8.79 -2.17 -38.46
C LEU A 82 -10.30 -2.42 -38.49
N VAL A 83 -10.99 -1.76 -39.41
CA VAL A 83 -12.41 -1.95 -39.68
C VAL A 83 -12.58 -2.44 -41.10
N LEU A 84 -13.22 -3.59 -41.25
CA LEU A 84 -13.70 -4.13 -42.50
C LEU A 84 -15.13 -3.65 -42.75
N LEU A 85 -15.30 -2.82 -43.77
CA LEU A 85 -16.59 -2.30 -44.23
C LEU A 85 -17.13 -3.20 -45.35
N LEU A 86 -18.28 -3.82 -45.07
CA LEU A 86 -18.99 -4.73 -45.96
C LEU A 86 -20.32 -4.08 -46.33
N LYS A 87 -20.44 -3.62 -47.58
CA LYS A 87 -21.67 -2.99 -48.06
C LYS A 87 -22.48 -3.96 -48.90
N VAL A 88 -23.68 -4.26 -48.45
CA VAL A 88 -24.64 -5.13 -49.12
C VAL A 88 -25.36 -4.31 -50.20
N GLU A 89 -25.14 -4.69 -51.46
CA GLU A 89 -25.82 -4.12 -52.62
C GLU A 89 -27.28 -4.61 -52.66
N ASP A 90 -27.48 -5.91 -52.50
CA ASP A 90 -28.78 -6.57 -52.46
C ASP A 90 -28.69 -7.84 -51.59
N GLY A 91 -29.81 -8.31 -51.06
CA GLY A 91 -29.84 -9.50 -50.22
C GLY A 91 -30.96 -9.51 -49.20
N HIS A 92 -31.07 -10.63 -48.50
CA HIS A 92 -32.04 -10.82 -47.43
C HIS A 92 -31.48 -11.71 -46.31
N TYR A 93 -31.97 -11.46 -45.10
CA TYR A 93 -31.77 -12.30 -43.92
C TYR A 93 -33.11 -12.87 -43.47
N LYS A 94 -33.18 -14.20 -43.30
CA LYS A 94 -34.40 -14.93 -42.87
C LYS A 94 -35.64 -14.68 -43.72
N SER A 95 -35.47 -14.41 -45.02
CA SER A 95 -36.52 -14.04 -46.00
C SER A 95 -37.33 -12.76 -45.69
N THR A 96 -37.33 -12.28 -44.45
CA THR A 96 -38.16 -11.16 -43.97
C THR A 96 -37.44 -9.82 -43.97
N HIS A 97 -36.11 -9.81 -43.88
CA HIS A 97 -35.32 -8.58 -43.76
C HIS A 97 -34.51 -8.33 -45.02
N SER A 98 -34.91 -7.35 -45.83
CA SER A 98 -34.09 -6.87 -46.95
C SER A 98 -32.84 -6.16 -46.41
N LEU A 99 -31.69 -6.48 -46.97
CA LEU A 99 -30.39 -5.92 -46.61
C LEU A 99 -29.89 -4.90 -47.63
N GLN A 100 -30.75 -4.41 -48.52
CA GLN A 100 -30.36 -3.51 -49.60
C GLN A 100 -29.73 -2.23 -49.03
N SER A 101 -28.55 -1.86 -49.52
CA SER A 101 -27.77 -0.70 -49.05
C SER A 101 -27.36 -0.74 -47.57
N THR A 102 -27.32 -1.92 -46.96
CA THR A 102 -26.83 -2.08 -45.59
C THR A 102 -25.30 -2.08 -45.57
N THR A 103 -24.68 -1.22 -44.76
CA THR A 103 -23.24 -1.28 -44.49
C THR A 103 -23.03 -1.93 -43.13
N VAL A 104 -22.22 -2.99 -43.08
CA VAL A 104 -21.77 -3.65 -41.86
C VAL A 104 -20.31 -3.27 -41.64
N ALA A 105 -20.01 -2.62 -40.51
CA ALA A 105 -18.66 -2.26 -40.12
C ALA A 105 -18.17 -3.22 -39.04
N VAL A 106 -17.18 -4.04 -39.39
CA VAL A 106 -16.62 -5.06 -38.50
C VAL A 106 -15.21 -4.68 -38.09
N ARG A 107 -15.02 -4.47 -36.80
CA ARG A 107 -13.72 -4.19 -36.19
C ARG A 107 -12.98 -5.50 -35.92
N LEU A 108 -11.71 -5.55 -36.31
CA LEU A 108 -10.85 -6.73 -36.23
C LEU A 108 -9.46 -6.29 -35.76
N SER A 109 -8.86 -7.06 -34.86
CA SER A 109 -7.43 -6.99 -34.64
C SER A 109 -6.66 -7.64 -35.78
N TYR A 110 -5.46 -7.15 -36.05
CA TYR A 110 -4.61 -7.66 -37.10
C TYR A 110 -3.15 -7.69 -36.65
N HIS A 111 -2.34 -8.45 -37.36
CA HIS A 111 -0.89 -8.45 -37.24
C HIS A 111 -0.25 -8.60 -38.62
N PHE A 112 1.05 -8.33 -38.69
CA PHE A 112 1.85 -8.57 -39.88
C PHE A 112 2.70 -9.82 -39.69
N ASP A 113 2.57 -10.76 -40.62
CA ASP A 113 3.41 -11.95 -40.68
C ASP A 113 4.52 -11.75 -41.73
N ASP A 114 5.76 -11.71 -41.26
CA ASP A 114 6.93 -11.60 -42.13
C ASP A 114 7.34 -12.97 -42.69
N LEU A 115 7.08 -13.18 -43.98
CA LEU A 115 7.60 -14.30 -44.74
C LEU A 115 8.97 -13.95 -45.33
N SER A 116 10.02 -14.57 -44.78
CA SER A 116 11.38 -14.43 -45.33
C SER A 116 11.65 -15.53 -46.35
N THR A 117 11.97 -15.14 -47.58
CA THR A 117 12.39 -16.06 -48.64
C THR A 117 13.68 -15.58 -49.32
N VAL A 118 14.39 -16.48 -49.99
CA VAL A 118 15.59 -16.17 -50.77
C VAL A 118 15.22 -16.28 -52.25
N LEU A 119 15.11 -15.14 -52.94
CA LEU A 119 14.86 -15.05 -54.38
C LEU A 119 16.17 -14.62 -55.06
N ASP A 120 16.70 -15.45 -55.95
CA ASP A 120 17.97 -15.22 -56.67
C ASP A 120 19.16 -14.84 -55.76
N GLY A 121 19.25 -15.48 -54.59
CA GLY A 121 20.31 -15.23 -53.61
C GLY A 121 20.16 -13.92 -52.82
N LYS A 122 19.05 -13.18 -53.00
CA LYS A 122 18.72 -12.00 -52.19
C LYS A 122 17.63 -12.36 -51.18
N HIS A 123 17.84 -11.93 -49.93
CA HIS A 123 16.80 -12.02 -48.90
C HIS A 123 15.67 -11.05 -49.24
N CYS A 124 14.50 -11.59 -49.49
CA CYS A 124 13.27 -10.86 -49.68
C CYS A 124 12.34 -11.17 -48.50
N THR A 125 11.98 -10.14 -47.74
CA THR A 125 10.95 -10.24 -46.70
C THR A 125 9.66 -9.71 -47.28
N LEU A 126 8.62 -10.54 -47.25
CA LEU A 126 7.27 -10.22 -47.67
C LEU A 126 6.38 -10.24 -46.43
N SER A 127 5.72 -9.12 -46.12
CA SER A 127 4.82 -9.06 -44.98
C SER A 127 3.38 -9.28 -45.44
N ILE A 128 2.64 -10.15 -44.74
CA ILE A 128 1.22 -10.43 -44.98
C ILE A 128 0.41 -9.82 -43.84
N LEU A 129 -0.67 -9.12 -44.17
CA LEU A 129 -1.68 -8.68 -43.21
C LEU A 129 -2.58 -9.87 -42.86
N SER A 130 -2.53 -10.29 -41.60
CA SER A 130 -3.33 -11.39 -41.04
C SER A 130 -4.34 -10.84 -40.03
N MET A 131 -5.64 -10.99 -40.33
CA MET A 131 -6.73 -10.53 -39.47
C MET A 131 -7.14 -11.62 -38.47
N ASN A 132 -7.33 -11.25 -37.22
CA ASN A 132 -7.80 -12.15 -36.18
C ASN A 132 -9.34 -12.14 -36.10
N ILE A 133 -9.98 -13.14 -36.72
CA ILE A 133 -11.45 -13.26 -36.77
C ILE A 133 -12.09 -13.35 -35.38
N SER A 134 -11.43 -14.00 -34.42
CA SER A 134 -11.98 -14.17 -33.07
C SER A 134 -12.20 -12.83 -32.35
N SER A 135 -11.46 -11.80 -32.75
CA SER A 135 -11.60 -10.42 -32.24
C SER A 135 -12.73 -9.63 -32.88
N ALA A 136 -13.43 -10.21 -33.87
CA ALA A 136 -14.47 -9.51 -34.62
C ALA A 136 -15.54 -8.94 -33.69
N THR A 137 -15.72 -7.62 -33.76
CA THR A 137 -16.75 -6.85 -33.05
C THR A 137 -17.49 -5.92 -34.01
N LEU A 138 -18.80 -5.76 -33.81
CA LEU A 138 -19.61 -4.83 -34.61
C LEU A 138 -19.33 -3.40 -34.16
N ILE A 139 -19.34 -2.45 -35.10
CA ILE A 139 -19.40 -1.01 -34.79
C ILE A 139 -20.80 -0.50 -35.16
N PRO A 140 -21.77 -0.50 -34.22
CA PRO A 140 -23.16 -0.15 -34.52
C PRO A 140 -23.30 1.26 -35.12
N GLU A 141 -22.49 2.23 -34.68
CA GLU A 141 -22.54 3.62 -35.12
C GLU A 141 -22.13 3.81 -36.58
N SER A 142 -21.27 2.91 -37.08
CA SER A 142 -20.81 2.90 -38.47
C SER A 142 -21.67 2.00 -39.37
N CYS A 143 -22.63 1.26 -38.79
CA CYS A 143 -23.55 0.45 -39.55
C CYS A 143 -24.75 1.28 -40.02
N THR A 144 -25.05 1.22 -41.30
CA THR A 144 -26.23 1.87 -41.87
C THR A 144 -27.19 0.82 -42.39
N THR A 145 -28.48 0.94 -42.06
CA THR A 145 -29.56 0.13 -42.67
C THR A 145 -30.51 1.05 -43.41
N ALA A 146 -31.04 0.61 -44.56
CA ALA A 146 -31.92 1.46 -45.38
C ALA A 146 -33.21 1.92 -44.68
N LYS A 147 -33.60 1.28 -43.56
CA LYS A 147 -34.83 1.57 -42.80
C LYS A 147 -34.58 2.01 -41.34
N GLY A 148 -33.33 2.20 -40.91
CA GLY A 148 -33.01 2.51 -39.51
C GLY A 148 -33.37 1.38 -38.53
N GLU A 149 -33.55 0.15 -39.02
CA GLU A 149 -33.90 -1.03 -38.24
C GLU A 149 -32.67 -1.55 -37.46
N SER A 150 -32.35 -0.92 -36.33
CA SER A 150 -31.19 -1.32 -35.49
C SER A 150 -31.29 -2.75 -34.94
N HIS A 151 -32.50 -3.28 -34.74
CA HIS A 151 -32.73 -4.61 -34.16
C HIS A 151 -32.27 -5.79 -35.04
N VAL A 152 -32.06 -5.57 -36.34
CA VAL A 152 -31.61 -6.61 -37.28
C VAL A 152 -30.08 -6.75 -37.25
N LEU A 153 -29.35 -5.74 -36.79
CA LEU A 153 -27.89 -5.69 -36.87
C LEU A 153 -27.20 -6.74 -36.01
N GLU A 154 -27.72 -7.03 -34.81
CA GLU A 154 -27.10 -8.01 -33.89
C GLU A 154 -27.17 -9.45 -34.44
N PRO A 155 -28.35 -10.01 -34.81
CA PRO A 155 -28.41 -11.34 -35.41
C PRO A 155 -27.65 -11.44 -36.75
N LEU A 156 -27.66 -10.35 -37.53
CA LEU A 156 -26.91 -10.25 -38.78
C LEU A 156 -25.41 -10.29 -38.49
N PHE A 157 -24.94 -9.57 -37.48
CA PHE A 157 -23.53 -9.55 -37.11
C PHE A 157 -23.06 -10.91 -36.59
N SER A 158 -23.84 -11.57 -35.73
CA SER A 158 -23.52 -12.95 -35.31
C SER A 158 -23.34 -13.86 -36.52
N PHE A 159 -24.23 -13.74 -37.51
CA PHE A 159 -24.10 -14.49 -38.76
C PHE A 159 -22.80 -14.15 -39.54
N PHE A 160 -22.45 -12.86 -39.65
CA PHE A 160 -21.22 -12.45 -40.33
C PHE A 160 -19.97 -12.99 -39.61
N LYS A 161 -19.96 -12.88 -38.28
CA LYS A 161 -18.86 -13.33 -37.42
C LYS A 161 -18.67 -14.85 -37.46
N ASP A 162 -19.77 -15.59 -37.38
CA ASP A 162 -19.72 -17.05 -37.20
C ASP A 162 -19.62 -17.81 -38.54
N HIS A 163 -20.04 -17.19 -39.65
CA HIS A 163 -20.10 -17.88 -40.95
C HIS A 163 -19.39 -17.15 -42.09
N TYR A 164 -19.69 -15.87 -42.31
CA TYR A 164 -19.21 -15.17 -43.51
C TYR A 164 -17.72 -14.82 -43.45
N ILE A 165 -17.25 -14.17 -42.37
CA ILE A 165 -15.84 -13.78 -42.22
C ILE A 165 -14.91 -15.01 -42.17
N PRO A 166 -15.23 -16.10 -41.43
CA PRO A 166 -14.49 -17.35 -41.53
C PRO A 166 -14.38 -17.85 -42.97
N THR A 167 -15.48 -17.82 -43.74
CA THR A 167 -15.44 -18.21 -45.16
C THR A 167 -14.49 -17.34 -45.99
N LEU A 168 -14.42 -16.02 -45.71
CA LEU A 168 -13.48 -15.13 -46.40
C LEU A 168 -12.02 -15.45 -46.07
N VAL A 169 -11.72 -15.83 -44.83
CA VAL A 169 -10.37 -16.25 -44.43
C VAL A 169 -10.01 -17.60 -45.01
N ASP A 170 -10.91 -18.59 -44.96
CA ASP A 170 -10.70 -19.92 -45.55
C ASP A 170 -10.49 -19.87 -47.07
N ALA A 171 -11.14 -18.90 -47.72
CA ALA A 171 -10.95 -18.61 -49.14
C ALA A 171 -9.65 -17.83 -49.44
N GLY A 172 -8.90 -17.40 -48.42
CA GLY A 172 -7.68 -16.62 -48.56
C GLY A 172 -7.89 -15.15 -48.94
N HIS A 173 -9.13 -14.67 -48.92
CA HIS A 173 -9.49 -13.32 -49.37
C HIS A 173 -9.01 -12.20 -48.43
N LEU A 174 -8.66 -12.55 -47.19
CA LEU A 174 -8.19 -11.60 -46.16
C LEU A 174 -6.69 -11.74 -45.84
N ASN A 175 -5.95 -12.59 -46.57
CA ASN A 175 -4.49 -12.70 -46.49
C ASN A 175 -3.85 -11.78 -47.53
N LEU A 176 -3.66 -10.51 -47.16
CA LEU A 176 -3.31 -9.45 -48.11
C LEU A 176 -1.83 -9.08 -47.99
N PHE A 177 -1.16 -8.82 -49.12
CA PHE A 177 0.24 -8.40 -49.08
C PHE A 177 0.37 -6.96 -48.61
N VAL A 178 1.42 -6.66 -47.86
CA VAL A 178 1.74 -5.31 -47.40
C VAL A 178 2.85 -4.72 -48.28
N LEU A 179 2.88 -3.39 -48.39
CA LEU A 179 3.99 -2.72 -49.07
C LEU A 179 5.34 -3.14 -48.45
N PRO A 180 6.34 -3.58 -49.26
CA PRO A 180 7.59 -4.09 -48.71
C PRO A 180 8.32 -3.04 -47.84
N PRO A 181 8.83 -3.42 -46.66
CA PRO A 181 9.54 -2.50 -45.77
C PRO A 181 10.87 -1.98 -46.35
N SER A 182 11.42 -2.67 -47.36
CA SER A 182 12.67 -2.32 -48.05
C SER A 182 12.65 -0.94 -48.74
N TYR A 183 11.47 -0.34 -48.95
CA TYR A 183 11.34 1.01 -49.50
C TYR A 183 11.46 2.13 -48.46
N ALA A 184 11.36 1.83 -47.16
CA ALA A 184 11.21 2.82 -46.08
C ALA A 184 12.41 2.97 -45.14
N GLY A 185 13.48 2.17 -45.33
CA GLY A 185 14.64 2.19 -44.45
C GLY A 185 14.27 1.90 -42.98
N LYS A 186 13.92 0.65 -42.65
CA LYS A 186 13.61 0.15 -41.29
C LYS A 186 12.52 0.90 -40.48
N ARG A 187 11.89 1.96 -41.00
CA ARG A 187 10.78 2.61 -40.28
C ARG A 187 9.51 1.79 -40.46
N GLU A 188 8.97 1.32 -39.36
CA GLU A 188 7.67 0.65 -39.27
C GLU A 188 6.57 1.58 -39.83
N ILE A 189 5.62 1.01 -40.59
CA ILE A 189 4.50 1.76 -41.12
C ILE A 189 3.49 1.94 -39.99
N ASP A 190 3.30 3.18 -39.55
CA ASP A 190 2.41 3.48 -38.43
C ASP A 190 1.00 3.83 -38.92
N HIS A 191 0.13 2.84 -38.87
CA HIS A 191 -1.27 2.89 -39.24
C HIS A 191 -2.15 3.71 -38.27
N GLY A 192 -1.68 3.96 -37.05
CA GLY A 192 -2.34 4.87 -36.10
C GLY A 192 -2.32 6.33 -36.53
N VAL A 193 -1.52 6.69 -37.54
CA VAL A 193 -1.51 8.06 -38.08
C VAL A 193 -2.64 8.28 -39.09
N THR A 194 -3.25 7.22 -39.65
CA THR A 194 -4.33 7.29 -40.65
C THR A 194 -5.73 7.16 -40.05
N ILE A 195 -5.91 7.53 -38.77
CA ILE A 195 -7.19 7.40 -38.06
C ILE A 195 -8.33 8.00 -38.90
N SER A 196 -9.25 7.12 -39.30
CA SER A 196 -10.45 7.49 -40.04
C SER A 196 -11.52 8.06 -39.11
N ARG A 197 -12.64 8.53 -39.67
CA ARG A 197 -13.75 9.18 -38.92
C ARG A 197 -14.56 8.22 -38.02
N ILE A 198 -14.06 7.02 -37.78
CA ILE A 198 -14.78 5.99 -37.03
C ILE A 198 -14.79 6.35 -35.54
N SER A 199 -15.95 6.13 -34.91
CA SER A 199 -16.21 6.45 -33.52
C SER A 199 -15.22 5.76 -32.57
N SER A 200 -14.74 6.52 -31.58
CA SER A 200 -13.91 6.02 -30.49
C SER A 200 -14.61 4.94 -29.67
N LEU A 201 -13.86 4.02 -29.08
CA LEU A 201 -14.45 3.08 -28.11
C LEU A 201 -14.97 3.83 -26.88
N PRO A 202 -16.16 3.48 -26.35
CA PRO A 202 -16.68 4.08 -25.13
C PRO A 202 -16.03 3.50 -23.86
N PHE A 203 -15.21 2.45 -23.98
CA PHE A 203 -14.53 1.81 -22.86
C PHE A 203 -13.08 1.48 -23.19
N ILE A 204 -12.23 1.47 -22.16
CA ILE A 204 -10.88 0.89 -22.18
C ILE A 204 -10.68 0.06 -20.91
N CYS A 205 -10.26 -1.20 -21.05
CA CYS A 205 -10.10 -2.14 -19.94
C CYS A 205 -11.36 -2.22 -19.02
N GLY A 206 -12.56 -2.11 -19.60
CA GLY A 206 -13.83 -2.12 -18.87
C GLY A 206 -14.22 -0.80 -18.20
N ILE A 207 -13.40 0.25 -18.31
CA ILE A 207 -13.67 1.57 -17.73
C ILE A 207 -14.23 2.51 -18.79
N LYS A 208 -15.31 3.23 -18.45
CA LYS A 208 -15.91 4.24 -19.34
C LYS A 208 -14.95 5.39 -19.61
N VAL A 209 -14.82 5.76 -20.88
CA VAL A 209 -13.94 6.87 -21.29
C VAL A 209 -14.39 8.19 -20.67
N GLU A 210 -15.69 8.38 -20.46
CA GLU A 210 -16.21 9.58 -19.78
C GLU A 210 -15.66 9.70 -18.36
N THR A 211 -15.54 8.59 -17.63
CA THR A 211 -14.98 8.57 -16.27
C THR A 211 -13.50 8.94 -16.26
N LEU A 212 -12.72 8.49 -17.24
CA LEU A 212 -11.33 8.91 -17.40
C LEU A 212 -11.24 10.40 -17.74
N GLY A 213 -12.10 10.88 -18.63
CA GLY A 213 -12.18 12.30 -18.98
C GLY A 213 -12.51 13.19 -17.77
N GLU A 214 -13.46 12.78 -16.92
CA GLU A 214 -13.80 13.49 -15.68
C GLU A 214 -12.61 13.57 -14.72
N LEU A 215 -11.84 12.47 -14.57
CA LEU A 215 -10.66 12.45 -13.71
C LEU A 215 -9.54 13.36 -14.23
N LEU A 216 -9.24 13.28 -15.53
CA LEU A 216 -8.25 14.15 -16.16
C LEU A 216 -8.65 15.63 -16.06
N HIS A 217 -9.95 15.92 -16.24
CA HIS A 217 -10.49 17.25 -16.03
C HIS A 217 -10.34 17.73 -14.58
N HIS A 218 -10.57 16.85 -13.60
CA HIS A 218 -10.37 17.16 -12.19
C HIS A 218 -8.91 17.50 -11.87
N HIS A 219 -7.95 16.70 -12.33
CA HIS A 219 -6.52 16.99 -12.12
C HIS A 219 -6.08 18.30 -12.79
N TRP A 220 -6.62 18.61 -13.96
CA TRP A 220 -6.40 19.90 -14.59
C TRP A 220 -6.99 21.05 -13.76
N LEU A 221 -8.21 20.90 -13.20
CA LEU A 221 -8.83 21.89 -12.33
C LEU A 221 -8.01 22.15 -11.06
N GLU A 222 -7.42 21.12 -10.47
CA GLU A 222 -6.50 21.25 -9.34
C GLU A 222 -5.27 22.07 -9.73
N ALA A 223 -4.63 21.74 -10.85
CA ALA A 223 -3.42 22.41 -11.34
C ALA A 223 -3.68 23.89 -11.68
N ILE A 224 -4.77 24.20 -12.40
CA ILE A 224 -5.10 25.58 -12.75
C ILE A 224 -5.50 26.41 -11.53
N SER A 225 -6.22 25.81 -10.57
CA SER A 225 -6.58 26.50 -9.31
C SER A 225 -5.33 26.85 -8.51
N TYR A 226 -4.37 25.93 -8.45
CA TYR A 226 -3.10 26.16 -7.79
C TYR A 226 -2.29 27.29 -8.47
N HIS A 227 -2.23 27.27 -9.81
CA HIS A 227 -1.59 28.32 -10.59
C HIS A 227 -2.18 29.71 -10.29
N TYR A 228 -3.52 29.85 -10.25
CA TYR A 228 -4.17 31.13 -9.94
C TYR A 228 -3.93 31.59 -8.50
N ALA A 229 -3.88 30.67 -7.53
CA ALA A 229 -3.67 31.00 -6.13
C ALA A 229 -2.24 31.50 -5.82
N HIS A 230 -1.25 31.20 -6.67
CA HIS A 230 0.17 31.44 -6.39
C HIS A 230 0.90 32.25 -7.48
N LYS A 231 0.17 33.11 -8.20
CA LYS A 231 0.70 33.93 -9.31
C LYS A 231 1.94 34.78 -8.99
N GLU A 232 2.20 35.09 -7.72
CA GLU A 232 3.28 36.00 -7.29
C GLU A 232 4.45 35.27 -6.58
N GLY A 233 4.42 33.94 -6.49
CA GLY A 233 5.47 33.15 -5.84
C GLY A 233 6.15 32.16 -6.79
N SER A 234 7.38 31.75 -6.44
CA SER A 234 8.04 30.57 -7.02
C SER A 234 7.12 29.37 -6.82
N THR A 235 6.40 28.98 -7.88
CA THR A 235 5.49 27.84 -7.90
C THR A 235 6.25 26.63 -8.38
N SER A 236 6.08 25.49 -7.70
CA SER A 236 6.68 24.24 -8.15
C SER A 236 6.04 23.82 -9.48
N LEU A 237 6.87 23.53 -10.49
CA LEU A 237 6.42 23.05 -11.80
C LEU A 237 5.48 21.83 -11.68
N ARG A 238 5.74 20.97 -10.68
CA ARG A 238 4.93 19.78 -10.35
C ARG A 238 3.44 20.10 -10.18
N ASP A 239 3.11 21.26 -9.62
CA ASP A 239 1.74 21.59 -9.27
C ASP A 239 0.98 22.29 -10.40
N ILE A 240 1.68 22.81 -11.43
CA ILE A 240 1.09 23.62 -12.49
C ILE A 240 1.17 23.01 -13.89
N TYR A 241 2.05 22.03 -14.12
CA TYR A 241 2.40 21.58 -15.48
C TYR A 241 1.21 21.09 -16.33
N LEU A 242 0.18 20.50 -15.71
CA LEU A 242 -1.04 20.09 -16.43
C LEU A 242 -1.84 21.26 -17.00
N ALA A 243 -1.73 22.44 -16.39
CA ALA A 243 -2.42 23.65 -16.81
C ALA A 243 -1.51 24.60 -17.59
N GLN A 244 -0.22 24.68 -17.23
CA GLN A 244 0.74 25.55 -17.88
C GLN A 244 2.12 24.89 -17.94
N TYR A 245 2.73 24.89 -19.12
CA TYR A 245 4.09 24.40 -19.33
C TYR A 245 4.96 25.48 -19.96
N GLN A 246 6.24 25.51 -19.63
CA GLN A 246 7.21 26.42 -20.24
C GLN A 246 8.36 25.60 -20.80
N ALA A 247 8.74 25.88 -22.04
CA ALA A 247 9.86 25.25 -22.72
C ALA A 247 10.79 26.31 -23.29
N SER A 248 12.10 26.04 -23.25
CA SER A 248 13.06 26.72 -24.09
C SER A 248 13.23 25.95 -25.40
N TRP A 249 13.29 26.68 -26.50
CA TRP A 249 13.54 26.21 -27.87
C TRP A 249 14.91 26.71 -28.34
N SER A 250 15.44 26.08 -29.41
CA SER A 250 16.66 26.56 -30.11
C SER A 250 17.82 26.92 -29.17
N GLU A 251 18.16 26.01 -28.24
CA GLU A 251 19.25 26.17 -27.26
C GLU A 251 19.13 27.39 -26.33
N GLY A 252 17.91 27.90 -26.11
CA GLY A 252 17.63 29.00 -25.18
C GLY A 252 17.40 30.35 -25.84
N GLU A 253 17.46 30.41 -27.17
CA GLU A 253 17.15 31.64 -27.92
C GLU A 253 15.65 31.96 -27.88
N TRP A 254 14.77 30.96 -27.80
CA TRP A 254 13.32 31.16 -27.84
C TRP A 254 12.66 30.47 -26.66
N TRP A 255 11.57 31.04 -26.16
CA TRP A 255 10.82 30.51 -25.03
C TRP A 255 9.36 30.39 -25.40
N ALA A 256 8.77 29.24 -25.11
CA ALA A 256 7.36 28.97 -25.37
C ALA A 256 6.64 28.70 -24.05
N THR A 257 5.58 29.46 -23.77
CA THR A 257 4.64 29.21 -22.69
C THR A 257 3.37 28.59 -23.25
N TYR A 258 3.07 27.37 -22.84
CA TYR A 258 1.88 26.63 -23.20
C TYR A 258 0.85 26.77 -22.08
N GLN A 259 -0.35 27.22 -22.41
CA GLN A 259 -1.50 27.20 -21.52
C GLN A 259 -2.46 26.13 -22.03
N PHE A 260 -2.58 25.03 -21.29
CA PHE A 260 -3.42 23.90 -21.65
C PHE A 260 -4.83 24.06 -21.13
N SER A 261 -5.79 23.65 -21.95
CA SER A 261 -7.16 23.34 -21.54
C SER A 261 -7.20 21.93 -20.92
N PRO A 262 -8.34 21.49 -20.35
CA PRO A 262 -8.46 20.14 -19.85
C PRO A 262 -8.11 19.09 -20.91
N LEU A 263 -7.35 18.07 -20.51
CA LEU A 263 -7.02 16.93 -21.36
C LEU A 263 -8.30 16.19 -21.75
N ARG A 264 -8.41 15.84 -23.04
CA ARG A 264 -9.46 14.94 -23.53
C ARG A 264 -8.83 13.63 -23.96
N ILE A 265 -9.51 12.53 -23.68
CA ILE A 265 -9.04 11.19 -24.02
C ILE A 265 -9.99 10.55 -25.03
N GLN A 266 -9.43 9.90 -26.04
CA GLN A 266 -10.14 9.10 -27.03
C GLN A 266 -9.49 7.72 -27.09
N VAL A 267 -10.27 6.66 -26.95
CA VAL A 267 -9.76 5.30 -27.04
C VAL A 267 -9.75 4.85 -28.49
N LEU A 268 -8.56 4.53 -29.00
CA LEU A 268 -8.38 3.99 -30.35
C LEU A 268 -8.60 2.49 -30.38
N CYS A 269 -8.09 1.75 -29.39
CA CYS A 269 -8.28 0.32 -29.17
C CYS A 269 -8.02 -0.02 -27.71
N GLU A 270 -8.06 -1.30 -27.31
CA GLU A 270 -7.81 -1.71 -25.93
C GLU A 270 -6.40 -1.34 -25.43
N THR A 271 -5.45 -1.14 -26.33
CA THR A 271 -4.03 -0.87 -26.02
C THR A 271 -3.56 0.52 -26.43
N GLU A 272 -4.39 1.34 -27.07
CA GLU A 272 -3.97 2.68 -27.53
C GLU A 272 -5.04 3.74 -27.31
N VAL A 273 -4.60 4.92 -26.87
CA VAL A 273 -5.44 6.09 -26.65
C VAL A 273 -4.82 7.32 -27.30
N VAL A 274 -5.66 8.25 -27.75
CA VAL A 274 -5.26 9.61 -28.13
C VAL A 274 -5.55 10.52 -26.94
N LEU A 275 -4.54 11.25 -26.50
CA LEU A 275 -4.71 12.41 -25.63
C LEU A 275 -4.71 13.68 -26.47
N TYR A 276 -5.75 14.48 -26.31
CA TYR A 276 -5.90 15.79 -26.92
C TYR A 276 -5.50 16.89 -25.93
N PHE A 277 -4.58 17.72 -26.38
CA PHE A 277 -4.11 18.91 -25.68
C PHE A 277 -4.60 20.12 -26.47
N LYS A 278 -5.57 20.85 -25.94
CA LYS A 278 -5.87 22.17 -26.48
C LYS A 278 -4.96 23.18 -25.79
N ALA A 279 -4.10 23.85 -26.53
CA ALA A 279 -3.09 24.75 -26.02
C ALA A 279 -3.21 26.15 -26.64
N ASN A 280 -2.98 27.17 -25.82
CA ASN A 280 -2.58 28.49 -26.30
C ASN A 280 -1.08 28.63 -26.05
N ILE A 281 -0.30 28.93 -27.08
CA ILE A 281 1.15 28.99 -27.01
C ILE A 281 1.57 30.44 -27.20
N GLN A 282 2.37 30.96 -26.28
CA GLN A 282 2.98 32.28 -26.38
C GLN A 282 4.47 32.09 -26.57
N VAL A 283 5.03 32.68 -27.62
CA VAL A 283 6.45 32.53 -27.96
C VAL A 283 7.17 33.86 -27.77
N PHE A 284 8.36 33.80 -27.16
CA PHE A 284 9.20 34.94 -26.79
C PHE A 284 10.62 34.73 -27.31
N SER A 285 11.27 35.80 -27.73
CA SER A 285 12.66 35.81 -28.23
C SER A 285 13.74 36.00 -27.15
N ASP A 286 13.34 36.31 -25.91
CA ASP A 286 14.25 36.49 -24.76
C ASP A 286 13.49 36.26 -23.43
N GLU A 287 14.11 35.54 -22.49
CA GLU A 287 13.59 35.24 -21.15
C GLU A 287 13.42 36.50 -20.30
N GLU A 288 14.36 37.45 -20.42
CA GLU A 288 14.42 38.65 -19.57
C GLU A 288 13.57 39.81 -20.12
N GLN A 289 13.61 40.03 -21.44
CA GLN A 289 12.95 41.19 -22.07
C GLN A 289 11.49 40.92 -22.43
N LYS A 290 11.05 39.65 -22.47
CA LYS A 290 9.68 39.24 -22.85
C LYS A 290 9.18 39.93 -24.12
N GLU A 291 10.06 40.11 -25.12
CA GLU A 291 9.61 40.57 -26.43
C GLU A 291 8.72 39.47 -27.00
N HIS A 292 7.43 39.74 -26.99
CA HIS A 292 6.38 38.83 -27.43
C HIS A 292 6.43 38.75 -28.94
N GLU A 293 6.79 37.58 -29.47
CA GLU A 293 6.87 37.40 -30.92
C GLU A 293 5.52 37.01 -31.51
N CYS A 294 4.88 36.00 -30.93
CA CYS A 294 3.60 35.52 -31.44
C CYS A 294 2.72 34.84 -30.38
N ASP A 295 1.40 34.98 -30.58
CA ASP A 295 0.36 34.23 -29.87
C ASP A 295 -0.28 33.22 -30.82
N LEU A 296 -0.20 31.95 -30.47
CA LEU A 296 -0.81 30.84 -31.18
C LEU A 296 -1.99 30.33 -30.36
N LYS A 297 -3.21 30.64 -30.80
CA LYS A 297 -4.44 30.33 -30.07
C LYS A 297 -5.15 29.12 -30.64
N ASP A 298 -5.87 28.40 -29.78
CA ASP A 298 -6.74 27.28 -30.15
C ASP A 298 -6.01 26.14 -30.87
N TRP A 299 -4.73 25.91 -30.54
CA TRP A 299 -4.01 24.75 -31.05
C TRP A 299 -4.58 23.49 -30.41
N GLU A 300 -4.88 22.49 -31.22
CA GLU A 300 -5.25 21.17 -30.74
C GLU A 300 -4.18 20.18 -31.17
N VAL A 301 -3.57 19.52 -30.19
CA VAL A 301 -2.50 18.56 -30.38
C VAL A 301 -3.05 17.19 -30.00
N ALA A 302 -2.91 16.21 -30.86
CA ALA A 302 -3.33 14.85 -30.61
C ALA A 302 -2.09 13.95 -30.51
N VAL A 303 -1.91 13.28 -29.37
CA VAL A 303 -0.78 12.36 -29.14
C VAL A 303 -1.32 10.99 -28.82
N ILE A 304 -0.86 9.99 -29.56
CA ILE A 304 -1.18 8.57 -29.36
C ILE A 304 -0.22 8.01 -28.32
N PHE A 305 -0.80 7.38 -27.29
CA PHE A 305 -0.11 6.62 -26.27
C PHE A 305 -0.54 5.17 -26.33
N GLN A 306 0.41 4.27 -26.10
CA GLN A 306 0.10 2.90 -25.73
C GLN A 306 -0.33 2.85 -24.26
N VAL A 307 -1.22 1.93 -23.93
CA VAL A 307 -1.80 1.75 -22.61
C VAL A 307 -1.58 0.31 -22.15
N VAL A 308 -1.20 0.16 -20.89
CA VAL A 308 -1.02 -1.13 -20.22
C VAL A 308 -1.95 -1.20 -19.02
N GLN A 309 -2.62 -2.34 -18.88
CA GLN A 309 -3.40 -2.66 -17.69
C GLN A 309 -2.50 -3.40 -16.69
N GLN A 310 -2.29 -2.82 -15.50
CA GLN A 310 -1.51 -3.43 -14.44
C GLN A 310 -2.24 -3.30 -13.10
N ASP A 311 -2.50 -4.41 -12.42
CA ASP A 311 -3.14 -4.43 -11.10
C ASP A 311 -4.45 -3.62 -11.05
N HIS A 312 -5.32 -3.80 -12.05
CA HIS A 312 -6.58 -3.05 -12.25
C HIS A 312 -6.42 -1.54 -12.52
N ARG A 313 -5.19 -1.05 -12.70
CA ARG A 313 -4.91 0.33 -13.11
C ARG A 313 -4.72 0.40 -14.62
N ILE A 314 -5.07 1.56 -15.17
CA ILE A 314 -4.82 1.88 -16.57
C ILE A 314 -3.65 2.88 -16.61
N LEU A 315 -2.54 2.46 -17.21
CA LEU A 315 -1.29 3.22 -17.24
C LEU A 315 -0.94 3.58 -18.69
N LEU A 316 -0.53 4.82 -18.96
CA LEU A 316 0.20 5.13 -20.19
C LEU A 316 1.53 4.38 -20.16
N ASP A 317 1.86 3.67 -21.24
CA ASP A 317 3.11 2.94 -21.35
C ASP A 317 4.27 3.92 -21.51
N ARG A 318 5.19 3.93 -20.54
CA ARG A 318 6.39 4.76 -20.59
C ARG A 318 7.44 4.24 -21.56
N PHE A 319 7.42 2.94 -21.88
CA PHE A 319 8.45 2.32 -22.72
C PHE A 319 8.16 2.47 -24.21
N SER A 320 6.89 2.71 -24.55
CA SER A 320 6.45 2.92 -25.92
C SER A 320 6.41 4.43 -26.21
N PRO A 321 7.23 4.92 -27.16
CA PRO A 321 7.35 6.35 -27.39
C PRO A 321 6.00 6.93 -27.84
N PRO A 322 5.57 8.07 -27.27
CA PRO A 322 4.35 8.74 -27.69
C PRO A 322 4.47 9.22 -29.14
N ARG A 323 3.37 9.16 -29.89
CA ARG A 323 3.36 9.48 -31.32
C ARG A 323 2.41 10.62 -31.60
N LEU A 324 2.87 11.67 -32.26
CA LEU A 324 1.98 12.74 -32.71
C LEU A 324 1.06 12.20 -33.81
N ALA A 325 -0.24 12.48 -33.74
CA ALA A 325 -1.22 12.19 -34.78
C ALA A 325 -1.50 13.46 -35.60
N PRO A 326 -0.72 13.76 -36.65
CA PRO A 326 -0.72 15.09 -37.27
C PRO A 326 -2.05 15.44 -37.95
N TYR A 327 -2.81 14.44 -38.38
CA TYR A 327 -4.12 14.59 -39.01
C TYR A 327 -5.23 14.91 -38.02
N LEU A 328 -5.03 14.60 -36.74
CA LEU A 328 -5.95 14.93 -35.64
C LEU A 328 -5.55 16.24 -34.95
N CYS A 329 -4.37 16.77 -35.25
CA CYS A 329 -3.96 18.09 -34.77
C CYS A 329 -4.62 19.19 -35.60
N SER A 330 -5.28 20.15 -34.96
CA SER A 330 -5.69 21.40 -35.61
C SER A 330 -4.69 22.50 -35.27
N LEU A 331 -3.86 22.85 -36.25
CA LEU A 331 -2.85 23.90 -36.15
C LEU A 331 -3.32 25.11 -36.97
N PRO A 332 -4.08 26.06 -36.37
CA PRO A 332 -4.74 27.15 -37.10
C PRO A 332 -3.77 28.08 -37.83
N CYS A 333 -2.49 28.07 -37.44
CA CYS A 333 -1.41 28.74 -38.13
C CYS A 333 -0.40 27.64 -38.51
N GLN A 334 -0.20 27.34 -39.80
CA GLN A 334 1.01 26.62 -40.19
C GLN A 334 2.12 27.68 -40.26
N PRO A 335 3.04 27.76 -39.29
CA PRO A 335 4.29 28.47 -39.54
C PRO A 335 4.91 27.81 -40.77
N GLU A 336 5.28 28.61 -41.78
CA GLU A 336 6.03 28.12 -42.95
C GLU A 336 7.39 27.54 -42.53
N ASP A 337 7.80 27.81 -41.29
CA ASP A 337 9.03 27.35 -40.67
C ASP A 337 8.95 25.89 -40.19
N GLU A 338 9.68 25.01 -40.87
CA GLU A 338 9.86 23.61 -40.44
C GLU A 338 10.58 23.50 -39.10
N GLU A 339 11.48 24.42 -38.76
CA GLU A 339 12.27 24.41 -37.52
C GLU A 339 11.35 24.58 -36.31
N PHE A 340 10.44 25.56 -36.38
CA PHE A 340 9.40 25.77 -35.38
C PHE A 340 8.60 24.49 -35.12
N ARG A 341 8.17 23.80 -36.20
CA ARG A 341 7.35 22.59 -36.07
C ARG A 341 8.11 21.45 -35.40
N ASP A 342 9.40 21.36 -35.65
CA ASP A 342 10.24 20.32 -35.07
C ASP A 342 10.60 20.61 -33.60
N GLU A 343 10.88 21.86 -33.23
CA GLU A 343 11.04 22.25 -31.83
C GLU A 343 9.73 22.13 -31.03
N PHE A 344 8.59 22.50 -31.61
CA PHE A 344 7.28 22.26 -31.00
C PHE A 344 7.03 20.76 -30.75
N LYS A 345 7.25 19.91 -31.77
CA LYS A 345 7.11 18.45 -31.63
C LYS A 345 8.01 17.91 -30.54
N LYS A 346 9.27 18.33 -30.51
CA LYS A 346 10.28 17.90 -29.52
C LYS A 346 9.89 18.37 -28.11
N SER A 347 9.44 19.60 -27.96
CA SER A 347 8.97 20.15 -26.70
C SER A 347 7.79 19.36 -26.13
N ILE A 348 6.77 19.07 -26.94
CA ILE A 348 5.61 18.30 -26.49
C ILE A 348 5.97 16.82 -26.28
N LEU A 349 6.51 16.15 -27.30
CA LEU A 349 6.69 14.69 -27.29
C LEU A 349 7.79 14.23 -26.32
N THR A 350 8.82 15.05 -26.11
CA THR A 350 9.97 14.68 -25.29
C THR A 350 9.87 15.30 -23.91
N HIS A 351 9.68 16.61 -23.79
CA HIS A 351 9.81 17.28 -22.49
C HIS A 351 8.51 17.30 -21.69
N TYR A 352 7.40 17.74 -22.31
CA TYR A 352 6.13 17.83 -21.62
C TYR A 352 5.60 16.46 -21.17
N ILE A 353 5.72 15.45 -22.03
CA ILE A 353 5.27 14.09 -21.71
C ILE A 353 6.12 13.46 -20.60
N GLU A 354 7.42 13.72 -20.54
CA GLU A 354 8.23 13.26 -19.40
C GLU A 354 7.74 13.84 -18.07
N TYR A 355 7.23 15.08 -18.03
CA TYR A 355 6.61 15.61 -16.82
C TYR A 355 5.32 14.87 -16.43
N ILE A 356 4.51 14.44 -17.40
CA ILE A 356 3.33 13.57 -17.12
C ILE A 356 3.78 12.27 -16.44
N PHE A 357 4.89 11.68 -16.90
CA PHE A 357 5.45 10.46 -16.30
C PHE A 357 6.10 10.72 -14.94
N GLU A 358 6.96 11.73 -14.84
CA GLU A 358 7.71 12.10 -13.63
C GLU A 358 6.78 12.41 -12.45
N PHE A 359 5.70 13.15 -12.71
CA PHE A 359 4.76 13.56 -11.67
C PHE A 359 3.63 12.56 -11.42
N GLY A 360 3.63 11.41 -12.11
CA GLY A 360 2.74 10.28 -11.82
C GLY A 360 1.36 10.36 -12.47
N HIS A 361 1.11 11.30 -13.38
CA HIS A 361 -0.18 11.44 -14.07
C HIS A 361 -0.31 10.56 -15.31
N TYR A 362 0.67 9.68 -15.55
CA TYR A 362 0.54 8.56 -16.49
C TYR A 362 -0.49 7.51 -16.03
N GLN A 363 -0.92 7.56 -14.77
CA GLN A 363 -1.99 6.70 -14.25
C GLN A 363 -3.35 7.29 -14.65
N LEU A 364 -3.91 6.85 -15.77
CA LEU A 364 -5.21 7.32 -16.27
C LEU A 364 -6.38 6.95 -15.33
N TYR A 365 -6.24 5.86 -14.58
CA TYR A 365 -7.21 5.46 -13.57
C TYR A 365 -6.49 4.88 -12.35
N PRO A 366 -6.21 5.70 -11.33
CA PRO A 366 -5.88 5.19 -10.00
C PRO A 366 -7.16 4.61 -9.41
N GLU A 367 -7.07 3.41 -8.84
CA GLU A 367 -8.20 2.68 -8.27
C GLU A 367 -8.89 3.49 -7.14
N PHE A 368 -9.86 4.33 -7.51
CA PHE A 368 -10.79 4.97 -6.59
C PHE A 368 -12.09 4.16 -6.63
N HIS A 369 -12.30 3.27 -5.67
CA HIS A 369 -13.59 2.59 -5.59
C HIS A 369 -14.66 3.50 -4.95
N LYS A 370 -15.73 3.67 -5.72
CA LYS A 370 -16.99 4.35 -5.39
C LYS A 370 -17.42 4.04 -3.94
N PRO A 371 -17.91 5.02 -3.18
CA PRO A 371 -18.55 4.74 -1.90
C PRO A 371 -19.70 3.77 -2.15
N SER A 372 -19.58 2.55 -1.63
CA SER A 372 -20.69 1.61 -1.60
C SER A 372 -21.85 2.27 -0.86
N GLY A 373 -23.01 2.36 -1.52
CA GLY A 373 -24.22 2.94 -0.94
C GLY A 373 -24.56 2.31 0.43
N PRO A 374 -25.37 2.99 1.25
CA PRO A 374 -25.59 2.62 2.64
C PRO A 374 -26.07 1.15 2.73
N ILE A 375 -25.21 0.32 3.31
CA ILE A 375 -25.53 -1.07 3.65
C ILE A 375 -26.69 -1.00 4.65
N ARG A 376 -27.88 -1.44 4.23
CA ARG A 376 -29.00 -1.67 5.15
C ARG A 376 -28.60 -2.83 6.05
N TYR A 377 -28.42 -2.55 7.33
CA TYR A 377 -28.27 -3.54 8.38
C TYR A 377 -29.52 -4.44 8.41
N GLY A 378 -29.40 -5.66 7.89
CA GLY A 378 -30.30 -6.74 8.22
C GLY A 378 -29.95 -7.27 9.61
N GLY A 379 -30.91 -7.20 10.54
CA GLY A 379 -30.77 -7.75 11.88
C GLY A 379 -30.66 -9.28 11.85
N PRO A 380 -30.07 -9.90 12.90
CA PRO A 380 -29.85 -11.34 12.94
C PRO A 380 -31.17 -12.07 13.21
N ASP A 381 -31.61 -12.87 12.24
CA ASP A 381 -32.68 -13.84 12.45
C ASP A 381 -32.21 -14.97 13.37
N HIS A 382 -32.98 -15.19 14.43
CA HIS A 382 -32.89 -16.34 15.31
C HIS A 382 -33.29 -17.61 14.54
N GLY A 383 -32.33 -18.53 14.37
CA GLY A 383 -32.63 -19.90 13.99
C GLY A 383 -33.13 -20.67 15.21
N ASP A 384 -34.42 -21.00 15.24
CA ASP A 384 -34.97 -22.02 16.13
C ASP A 384 -35.53 -23.19 15.32
N HIS A 385 -35.28 -24.38 15.84
CA HIS A 385 -35.66 -25.66 15.27
C HIS A 385 -37.14 -25.97 15.53
N GLY A 386 -37.80 -26.66 14.60
CA GLY A 386 -38.81 -27.66 14.97
C GLY A 386 -40.17 -27.58 14.29
N HIS A 387 -40.39 -28.57 13.41
CA HIS A 387 -41.62 -29.32 13.20
C HIS A 387 -42.98 -28.61 13.03
N GLY A 388 -43.50 -28.72 11.80
CA GLY A 388 -44.74 -29.47 11.55
C GLY A 388 -46.05 -28.69 11.54
N GLY A 389 -46.83 -28.88 10.47
CA GLY A 389 -48.28 -28.76 10.53
C GLY A 389 -48.89 -27.78 9.53
N HIS A 390 -49.35 -28.33 8.40
CA HIS A 390 -50.45 -27.78 7.62
C HIS A 390 -51.60 -27.30 8.51
N ARG A 391 -52.11 -26.09 8.26
CA ARG A 391 -53.55 -25.81 8.06
C ARG A 391 -53.79 -24.35 7.70
N ASN A 392 -54.42 -24.17 6.54
CA ASN A 392 -55.21 -22.99 6.19
C ASN A 392 -56.35 -22.83 7.20
N VAL A 393 -56.52 -21.63 7.76
CA VAL A 393 -57.82 -21.14 8.23
C VAL A 393 -57.91 -19.64 7.95
N GLU A 394 -58.94 -19.30 7.19
CA GLU A 394 -59.44 -17.97 6.88
C GLU A 394 -60.02 -17.23 8.10
N CYS A 395 -60.03 -15.91 7.98
CA CYS A 395 -61.02 -14.95 8.51
C CYS A 395 -61.32 -14.94 10.03
N HIS A 396 -61.17 -13.78 10.68
CA HIS A 396 -62.29 -12.84 10.92
C HIS A 396 -62.01 -11.78 12.01
N HIS A 397 -62.60 -10.59 11.79
CA HIS A 397 -62.98 -9.52 12.75
C HIS A 397 -61.81 -8.70 13.34
N GLY A 398 -61.72 -7.38 13.21
CA GLY A 398 -62.72 -6.34 12.98
C GLY A 398 -63.00 -5.59 14.29
N SER A 399 -62.55 -4.34 14.41
CA SER A 399 -63.33 -3.23 15.01
C SER A 399 -62.54 -1.93 15.14
N HIS A 400 -63.10 -0.89 14.53
CA HIS A 400 -63.12 0.56 14.87
C HIS A 400 -61.79 1.31 15.01
N CYS A 401 -61.42 2.23 14.10
CA CYS A 401 -62.06 3.49 13.67
C CYS A 401 -62.28 4.50 14.81
N HIS A 402 -61.42 5.53 14.89
CA HIS A 402 -61.87 6.92 14.96
C HIS A 402 -60.82 7.88 14.39
N CYS A 403 -61.31 8.75 13.51
CA CYS A 403 -60.60 9.80 12.80
C CYS A 403 -60.61 11.10 13.60
N GLY A 404 -59.64 11.97 13.33
CA GLY A 404 -59.61 13.37 13.73
C GLY A 404 -58.15 13.79 13.84
N GLY A 405 -57.56 14.55 12.92
CA GLY A 405 -58.01 15.88 12.50
C GLY A 405 -57.09 16.91 13.18
N GLY A 406 -55.94 17.19 12.58
CA GLY A 406 -55.57 18.59 12.30
C GLY A 406 -54.20 18.98 12.89
N PRO A 407 -53.53 19.99 12.31
CA PRO A 407 -52.09 20.23 12.47
C PRO A 407 -51.79 21.38 13.44
N THR A 408 -50.71 21.29 14.23
CA THR A 408 -50.10 22.46 14.90
C THR A 408 -48.61 22.25 15.17
N GLU A 409 -47.88 23.35 14.96
CA GLU A 409 -46.44 23.62 15.10
C GLU A 409 -45.80 23.22 16.45
N PRO A 410 -44.45 23.14 16.51
CA PRO A 410 -43.73 22.69 17.70
C PRO A 410 -43.53 23.82 18.73
N GLY A 411 -44.00 23.59 19.96
CA GLY A 411 -43.71 24.38 21.14
C GLY A 411 -42.34 24.06 21.78
N PRO A 412 -41.83 24.93 22.68
CA PRO A 412 -40.41 25.03 23.00
C PRO A 412 -39.94 24.13 24.16
N LYS A 413 -38.64 23.82 24.15
CA LYS A 413 -37.92 23.05 25.18
C LYS A 413 -37.96 23.74 26.56
N PRO A 414 -38.08 23.00 27.67
CA PRO A 414 -37.98 23.56 29.01
C PRO A 414 -36.52 23.66 29.50
N ILE A 415 -36.24 24.78 30.15
CA ILE A 415 -35.06 25.06 30.99
C ILE A 415 -35.29 24.41 32.36
N PRO A 416 -34.29 23.75 32.98
CA PRO A 416 -34.30 23.51 34.43
C PRO A 416 -33.51 24.59 35.17
N GLY A 417 -34.15 25.17 36.19
CA GLY A 417 -33.57 26.07 37.19
C GLY A 417 -32.74 25.36 38.28
N PRO A 418 -32.26 26.11 39.29
CA PRO A 418 -30.97 25.85 39.95
C PRO A 418 -31.05 25.40 41.42
N TRP A 419 -29.85 25.17 42.00
CA TRP A 419 -29.43 25.10 43.43
C TRP A 419 -29.24 23.70 44.06
N PRO A 420 -28.38 23.52 45.10
CA PRO A 420 -27.15 24.25 45.45
C PRO A 420 -25.92 23.35 45.79
N HIS A 421 -24.78 24.02 45.87
CA HIS A 421 -23.42 23.57 46.21
C HIS A 421 -23.25 22.80 47.54
N HIS A 422 -22.28 21.89 47.60
CA HIS A 422 -21.14 21.93 48.54
C HIS A 422 -20.07 20.84 48.25
N HIS A 423 -18.80 21.24 48.42
CA HIS A 423 -17.55 20.46 48.58
C HIS A 423 -16.62 20.14 47.38
N LEU A 424 -15.52 20.93 47.36
CA LEU A 424 -14.11 20.62 47.09
C LEU A 424 -13.66 20.05 45.73
N PRO A 425 -12.71 20.72 45.01
CA PRO A 425 -12.18 20.25 43.74
C PRO A 425 -11.00 19.29 43.95
N LEU A 426 -11.12 18.06 43.41
CA LEU A 426 -9.97 17.26 42.99
C LEU A 426 -9.69 17.58 41.51
N PRO A 427 -8.42 17.62 41.06
CA PRO A 427 -8.09 17.88 39.68
C PRO A 427 -8.42 16.63 38.86
N VAL A 428 -9.58 16.64 38.19
CA VAL A 428 -9.85 15.74 37.08
C VAL A 428 -8.95 16.19 35.93
N GLY A 429 -7.98 15.35 35.57
CA GLY A 429 -7.06 15.59 34.47
C GLY A 429 -7.79 15.81 33.14
N PRO A 430 -7.15 16.48 32.16
CA PRO A 430 -7.83 16.92 30.96
C PRO A 430 -8.23 15.70 30.11
N TYR A 431 -9.52 15.59 29.82
CA TYR A 431 -9.98 14.92 28.61
C TYR A 431 -9.28 15.58 27.41
N CYS A 432 -8.42 14.84 26.69
CA CYS A 432 -7.80 15.33 25.46
C CYS A 432 -8.83 15.29 24.31
N PRO A 433 -9.30 16.44 23.77
CA PRO A 433 -10.21 16.44 22.65
C PRO A 433 -9.43 16.38 21.32
N GLY A 434 -9.78 15.42 20.47
CA GLY A 434 -9.70 15.55 19.00
C GLY A 434 -8.33 15.37 18.34
N TRP A 435 -7.83 14.13 18.30
CA TRP A 435 -6.71 13.75 17.43
C TRP A 435 -7.26 13.37 16.05
N LYS A 436 -7.63 14.36 15.24
CA LYS A 436 -7.94 14.14 13.82
C LYS A 436 -6.70 14.51 13.00
N ASP A 437 -6.10 13.53 12.34
CA ASP A 437 -5.21 13.81 11.23
C ASP A 437 -6.06 14.45 10.11
N THR A 438 -5.79 15.73 9.79
CA THR A 438 -6.64 16.54 8.91
C THR A 438 -6.68 16.00 7.47
N LYS A 439 -5.79 15.07 7.10
CA LYS A 439 -5.68 14.53 5.75
C LYS A 439 -6.45 13.21 5.53
N PHE A 440 -6.72 12.43 6.58
CA PHE A 440 -7.42 11.13 6.51
C PHE A 440 -8.49 10.90 7.59
N SER A 441 -8.65 11.83 8.54
CA SER A 441 -9.61 11.71 9.66
C SER A 441 -9.53 10.36 10.39
N ILE A 442 -8.31 9.82 10.57
CA ILE A 442 -8.12 8.58 11.32
C ILE A 442 -8.46 8.83 12.78
N ASP A 443 -9.49 8.14 13.29
CA ASP A 443 -9.83 8.15 14.72
C ASP A 443 -8.98 7.12 15.46
N TRP A 444 -7.80 7.57 15.89
CA TRP A 444 -6.82 6.74 16.61
C TRP A 444 -7.39 6.13 17.90
N ALA A 445 -8.32 6.81 18.57
CA ALA A 445 -8.91 6.29 19.82
C ALA A 445 -9.79 5.08 19.54
N THR A 446 -10.62 5.15 18.49
CA THR A 446 -11.45 4.02 18.06
C THR A 446 -10.61 2.84 17.58
N LEU A 447 -9.55 3.10 16.78
CA LEU A 447 -8.63 2.05 16.34
C LEU A 447 -7.91 1.39 17.52
N TRP A 448 -7.53 2.19 18.52
CA TRP A 448 -6.89 1.67 19.72
C TRP A 448 -7.81 0.78 20.55
N GLY A 449 -9.09 1.15 20.68
CA GLY A 449 -10.09 0.32 21.35
C GLY A 449 -10.29 -1.04 20.67
N SER A 450 -10.41 -1.05 19.33
CA SER A 450 -10.48 -2.29 18.54
C SER A 450 -9.19 -3.11 18.68
N PHE A 451 -8.02 -2.47 18.58
CA PHE A 451 -6.72 -3.13 18.76
C PHE A 451 -6.62 -3.86 20.11
N ILE A 452 -6.90 -3.17 21.23
CA ILE A 452 -6.86 -3.79 22.58
C ILE A 452 -7.81 -5.00 22.70
N GLY A 453 -8.98 -4.92 22.06
CA GLY A 453 -10.00 -5.97 22.14
C GLY A 453 -9.71 -7.18 21.25
N GLU A 454 -9.12 -6.94 20.08
CA GLU A 454 -8.91 -7.97 19.05
C GLU A 454 -7.52 -8.62 19.13
N THR A 455 -6.55 -7.98 19.78
CA THR A 455 -5.17 -8.47 19.84
C THR A 455 -5.09 -9.77 20.66
N SER A 456 -4.56 -10.82 20.05
CA SER A 456 -4.32 -12.12 20.67
C SER A 456 -3.00 -12.70 20.16
N LEU A 457 -2.28 -13.39 21.04
CA LEU A 457 -1.05 -14.10 20.67
C LEU A 457 -1.30 -15.42 19.94
N HIS A 458 -2.56 -15.88 19.85
CA HIS A 458 -2.94 -17.13 19.17
C HIS A 458 -2.10 -18.36 19.58
N GLY A 459 -1.76 -18.47 20.87
CA GLY A 459 -0.96 -19.57 21.43
C GLY A 459 0.55 -19.36 21.38
N HIS A 460 1.04 -18.25 20.81
CA HIS A 460 2.44 -17.85 20.96
C HIS A 460 2.70 -17.28 22.35
N HIS A 461 3.94 -17.39 22.83
CA HIS A 461 4.32 -16.88 24.15
C HIS A 461 4.73 -15.41 24.10
N GLN A 462 5.29 -15.01 22.96
CA GLN A 462 5.77 -13.67 22.67
C GLN A 462 5.60 -13.42 21.17
N LEU A 463 5.17 -12.20 20.83
CA LEU A 463 5.23 -11.65 19.48
C LEU A 463 6.05 -10.37 19.52
N MET A 464 6.84 -10.16 18.49
CA MET A 464 7.56 -8.91 18.31
C MET A 464 7.33 -8.42 16.90
N SER A 465 6.86 -7.20 16.74
CA SER A 465 6.71 -6.60 15.42
C SER A 465 7.70 -5.46 15.26
N VAL A 466 8.20 -5.28 14.03
CA VAL A 466 9.06 -4.17 13.68
C VAL A 466 8.50 -3.50 12.43
N THR A 467 8.27 -2.19 12.52
CA THR A 467 7.59 -1.43 11.48
C THR A 467 8.53 -1.07 10.34
N GLN A 468 7.97 -0.86 9.15
CA GLN A 468 8.71 -0.36 7.99
C GLN A 468 9.36 1.00 8.29
N ALA A 469 8.65 1.90 9.00
CA ALA A 469 9.22 3.14 9.51
C ALA A 469 10.41 2.90 10.45
N GLY A 470 10.31 1.90 11.34
CA GLY A 470 11.41 1.50 12.22
C GLY A 470 12.66 1.09 11.43
N ILE A 471 12.49 0.23 10.41
CA ILE A 471 13.57 -0.22 9.52
C ILE A 471 14.20 0.98 8.79
N ASN A 472 13.39 1.87 8.24
CA ASN A 472 13.86 3.04 7.49
C ASN A 472 14.57 4.06 8.38
N ALA A 473 14.06 4.30 9.59
CA ALA A 473 14.71 5.13 10.58
C ALA A 473 16.07 4.55 11.00
N TYR A 474 16.19 3.22 11.08
CA TYR A 474 17.46 2.55 11.34
C TYR A 474 18.47 2.76 10.20
N PHE A 475 18.09 2.50 8.95
CA PHE A 475 18.98 2.74 7.80
C PHE A 475 19.41 4.21 7.70
N LEU A 476 18.50 5.15 7.98
CA LEU A 476 18.83 6.57 8.05
C LEU A 476 19.85 6.88 9.16
N ALA A 477 19.70 6.28 10.34
CA ALA A 477 20.64 6.45 11.44
C ALA A 477 22.03 5.87 11.10
N LEU A 478 22.08 4.69 10.46
CA LEU A 478 23.33 4.10 9.97
C LEU A 478 24.02 4.99 8.94
N TRP A 479 23.26 5.48 7.97
CA TRP A 479 23.77 6.35 6.93
C TRP A 479 24.32 7.66 7.50
N ASN A 480 23.60 8.29 8.43
CA ASN A 480 24.07 9.49 9.13
C ASN A 480 25.37 9.21 9.90
N LYS A 481 25.45 8.07 10.60
CA LYS A 481 26.66 7.66 11.32
C LYS A 481 27.83 7.47 10.35
N ALA A 482 27.64 6.75 9.25
CA ALA A 482 28.65 6.55 8.21
C ALA A 482 29.15 7.89 7.65
N LYS A 483 28.24 8.84 7.41
CA LYS A 483 28.56 10.19 6.91
C LYS A 483 29.39 11.00 7.90
N THR A 484 29.16 10.86 9.21
CA THR A 484 29.90 11.60 10.24
C THR A 484 31.30 11.06 10.52
N ILE A 485 31.53 9.75 10.35
CA ILE A 485 32.82 9.12 10.70
C ILE A 485 33.95 9.53 9.75
N GLY A 486 33.63 9.95 8.52
CA GLY A 486 34.62 10.29 7.49
C GLY A 486 35.48 9.07 7.08
N TYR A 487 36.54 9.30 6.30
CA TYR A 487 37.43 8.25 5.78
C TYR A 487 38.41 7.71 6.83
N SER A 488 37.90 7.25 7.98
CA SER A 488 38.71 6.55 8.98
C SER A 488 38.80 5.05 8.66
N ASP A 489 40.02 4.50 8.66
CA ASP A 489 40.29 3.09 8.36
C ASP A 489 39.50 2.11 9.25
N ALA A 490 39.19 2.48 10.50
CA ALA A 490 38.49 1.63 11.45
C ALA A 490 37.03 1.34 11.07
N HIS A 491 36.42 2.15 10.21
CA HIS A 491 34.99 2.08 9.87
C HIS A 491 34.74 1.98 8.36
N LYS A 492 35.71 1.49 7.60
CA LYS A 492 35.59 1.30 6.14
C LYS A 492 34.35 0.52 5.72
N HIS A 493 33.88 -0.41 6.55
CA HIS A 493 32.66 -1.18 6.28
C HIS A 493 31.40 -0.31 6.28
N LEU A 494 31.33 0.79 7.05
CA LEU A 494 30.18 1.71 7.05
C LEU A 494 30.18 2.65 5.85
N LEU A 495 31.36 2.95 5.27
CA LEU A 495 31.47 3.88 4.15
C LEU A 495 30.67 3.42 2.94
N ILE A 496 30.45 2.11 2.77
CA ILE A 496 29.64 1.56 1.68
C ILE A 496 28.19 2.05 1.67
N LEU A 497 27.68 2.54 2.80
CA LEU A 497 26.34 3.13 2.86
C LEU A 497 26.28 4.52 2.23
N THR A 498 27.40 5.24 2.19
CA THR A 498 27.47 6.63 1.72
C THR A 498 28.22 6.78 0.40
N HIS A 499 29.22 5.93 0.17
CA HIS A 499 30.08 5.99 -1.00
C HIS A 499 30.60 4.60 -1.34
N PHE A 500 30.54 4.22 -2.61
CA PHE A 500 31.13 3.00 -3.12
C PHE A 500 32.06 3.30 -4.28
N ASP A 501 33.28 2.76 -4.22
CA ASP A 501 34.25 2.82 -5.31
C ASP A 501 34.74 1.41 -5.64
N SER A 502 34.42 0.95 -6.85
CA SER A 502 34.81 -0.37 -7.33
C SER A 502 36.32 -0.61 -7.46
N LYS A 503 37.17 0.44 -7.60
CA LYS A 503 38.65 0.32 -7.59
C LYS A 503 39.18 -0.01 -6.21
N THR A 504 38.51 0.47 -5.16
CA THR A 504 38.92 0.24 -3.77
C THR A 504 38.32 -1.02 -3.17
N SER A 505 37.35 -1.63 -3.85
CA SER A 505 36.66 -2.82 -3.37
C SER A 505 37.61 -4.03 -3.34
N PRO A 506 37.65 -4.81 -2.24
CA PRO A 506 38.49 -6.01 -2.13
C PRO A 506 37.98 -7.18 -2.99
N VAL A 507 36.80 -7.06 -3.60
CA VAL A 507 36.23 -8.09 -4.48
C VAL A 507 37.06 -8.14 -5.77
N ARG A 508 37.86 -9.21 -5.94
CA ARG A 508 38.73 -9.42 -7.12
C ARG A 508 37.97 -9.12 -8.42
N SER A 509 38.39 -8.05 -9.08
CA SER A 509 37.86 -7.60 -10.36
C SER A 509 37.89 -8.74 -11.39
N VAL A 510 36.74 -9.09 -11.95
CA VAL A 510 36.68 -9.79 -13.24
C VAL A 510 37.27 -8.83 -14.27
N ALA A 511 38.33 -9.25 -14.97
CA ALA A 511 39.29 -8.40 -15.69
C ALA A 511 38.74 -7.51 -16.84
N HIS A 512 37.43 -7.33 -16.98
CA HIS A 512 36.81 -6.61 -18.09
C HIS A 512 35.61 -5.73 -17.68
N MET A 513 35.32 -5.59 -16.38
CA MET A 513 34.18 -4.79 -15.93
C MET A 513 34.58 -3.32 -15.73
N PRO A 514 33.83 -2.36 -16.30
CA PRO A 514 34.13 -0.94 -16.20
C PRO A 514 34.19 -0.52 -14.73
N HIS A 515 35.06 0.44 -14.43
CA HIS A 515 35.10 1.04 -13.11
C HIS A 515 33.85 1.91 -12.91
N PHE A 516 33.22 1.79 -11.75
CA PHE A 516 32.21 2.73 -11.31
C PHE A 516 32.41 3.15 -9.86
N SER A 517 31.99 4.36 -9.54
CA SER A 517 31.86 4.85 -8.17
C SER A 517 30.52 5.56 -8.00
N CYS A 518 29.94 5.51 -6.81
CA CYS A 518 28.69 6.21 -6.52
C CYS A 518 28.64 6.77 -5.10
N ASP A 519 27.96 7.91 -4.97
CA ASP A 519 27.52 8.48 -3.71
C ASP A 519 26.06 8.07 -3.47
N LEU A 520 25.77 7.64 -2.25
CA LEU A 520 24.50 7.05 -1.87
C LEU A 520 23.83 7.89 -0.79
N GLY A 521 22.53 8.10 -0.93
CA GLY A 521 21.61 8.51 0.12
C GLY A 521 21.22 7.34 1.01
N ALA A 522 20.50 7.65 2.10
CA ALA A 522 20.03 6.63 3.03
C ALA A 522 19.09 5.63 2.31
N PRO A 523 19.37 4.32 2.34
CA PRO A 523 18.48 3.32 1.77
C PRO A 523 17.10 3.35 2.44
N GLN A 524 16.06 3.03 1.68
CA GLN A 524 14.71 2.82 2.21
C GLN A 524 14.19 1.44 1.84
N VAL A 525 13.36 0.87 2.70
CA VAL A 525 12.75 -0.44 2.58
C VAL A 525 11.23 -0.28 2.48
N GLU A 526 10.65 -0.97 1.51
CA GLU A 526 9.23 -1.23 1.36
C GLU A 526 8.98 -2.71 1.65
N LEU A 527 8.08 -3.00 2.59
CA LEU A 527 7.66 -4.36 2.88
C LEU A 527 6.61 -4.80 1.86
N VAL A 528 6.84 -5.91 1.16
CA VAL A 528 5.86 -6.48 0.23
C VAL A 528 4.87 -7.31 1.05
N THR A 529 3.63 -6.83 1.18
CA THR A 529 2.61 -7.36 2.10
C THR A 529 1.66 -8.38 1.47
N GLY A 530 2.14 -9.14 0.48
CA GLY A 530 1.38 -10.25 -0.10
C GLY A 530 1.17 -11.42 0.88
N THR A 531 0.18 -12.28 0.62
CA THR A 531 -0.05 -13.49 1.43
C THR A 531 1.21 -14.35 1.47
N ASN A 532 1.76 -14.60 2.66
CA ASN A 532 3.02 -15.32 2.88
C ASN A 532 4.25 -14.68 2.20
N SER A 533 4.17 -13.40 1.83
CA SER A 533 5.31 -12.70 1.28
C SER A 533 6.45 -12.68 2.29
N ARG A 534 7.65 -12.95 1.79
CA ARG A 534 8.92 -12.79 2.49
C ARG A 534 9.80 -11.77 1.80
N SER A 535 9.28 -11.04 0.82
CA SER A 535 10.08 -10.13 0.02
C SER A 535 9.97 -8.69 0.53
N VAL A 536 11.03 -7.94 0.32
CA VAL A 536 11.10 -6.49 0.55
C VAL A 536 11.69 -5.83 -0.68
N ILE A 537 11.34 -4.57 -0.93
CA ILE A 537 11.97 -3.75 -1.96
C ILE A 537 12.87 -2.75 -1.26
N VAL A 538 14.16 -2.78 -1.56
CA VAL A 538 15.15 -1.82 -1.06
C VAL A 538 15.43 -0.80 -2.16
N TYR A 539 15.20 0.46 -1.83
CA TYR A 539 15.48 1.62 -2.67
C TYR A 539 16.84 2.20 -2.30
N PHE A 540 17.78 2.13 -3.23
CA PHE A 540 19.08 2.78 -3.13
C PHE A 540 19.03 4.12 -3.88
N PHE A 541 19.13 5.21 -3.13
CA PHE A 541 19.16 6.56 -3.69
C PHE A 541 20.59 6.90 -4.08
N VAL A 542 20.88 6.97 -5.37
CA VAL A 542 22.22 7.25 -5.89
C VAL A 542 22.27 8.74 -6.24
N GLN A 543 22.98 9.52 -5.43
CA GLN A 543 23.08 10.97 -5.57
C GLN A 543 23.98 11.35 -6.74
N ASN A 544 25.15 10.70 -6.82
CA ASN A 544 26.08 10.82 -7.95
C ASN A 544 26.57 9.42 -8.30
N ILE A 545 26.75 9.13 -9.59
CA ILE A 545 27.41 7.92 -10.05
C ILE A 545 28.32 8.25 -11.21
N SER A 546 29.52 7.69 -11.20
CA SER A 546 30.50 7.82 -12.27
C SER A 546 30.83 6.45 -12.84
N PHE A 547 30.91 6.36 -14.17
CA PHE A 547 31.27 5.15 -14.91
C PHE A 547 32.44 5.46 -15.85
N GLU A 548 33.48 4.65 -15.78
CA GLU A 548 34.60 4.68 -16.72
C GLU A 548 34.35 3.65 -17.83
N LEU A 549 33.87 4.12 -18.99
CA LEU A 549 33.57 3.31 -20.16
C LEU A 549 34.43 3.80 -21.33
N SER A 550 35.20 2.90 -21.95
CA SER A 550 36.05 3.21 -23.11
C SER A 550 36.95 4.43 -22.87
N ASP A 551 37.64 4.46 -21.73
CA ASP A 551 38.53 5.55 -21.28
C ASP A 551 37.86 6.93 -21.07
N LYS A 552 36.52 6.98 -21.05
CA LYS A 552 35.74 8.17 -20.71
C LYS A 552 34.98 7.99 -19.40
N VAL A 553 34.96 9.03 -18.58
CA VAL A 553 34.18 9.06 -17.34
C VAL A 553 32.84 9.74 -17.61
N HIS A 554 31.76 8.99 -17.45
CA HIS A 554 30.38 9.47 -17.54
C HIS A 554 29.84 9.67 -16.13
N GLN A 555 29.19 10.81 -15.86
CA GLN A 555 28.61 11.13 -14.56
C GLN A 555 27.10 11.29 -14.66
N PHE A 556 26.39 10.73 -13.68
CA PHE A 556 24.94 10.82 -13.57
C PHE A 556 24.52 11.13 -12.14
N LYS A 557 23.30 11.63 -11.97
CA LYS A 557 22.77 12.06 -10.68
C LYS A 557 21.31 11.64 -10.50
N ASP A 558 20.91 11.63 -9.23
CA ASP A 558 19.51 11.47 -8.79
C ASP A 558 18.85 10.18 -9.28
N TRP A 559 19.58 9.06 -9.24
CA TRP A 559 18.98 7.76 -9.54
C TRP A 559 18.36 7.14 -8.31
N ILE A 560 17.33 6.34 -8.53
CA ILE A 560 16.69 5.51 -7.52
C ILE A 560 16.73 4.09 -8.08
N LEU A 561 17.48 3.20 -7.43
CA LEU A 561 17.55 1.80 -7.83
C LEU A 561 16.74 0.97 -6.85
N ALA A 562 15.67 0.34 -7.34
CA ALA A 562 14.80 -0.49 -6.54
C ALA A 562 15.15 -1.97 -6.75
N PHE A 563 15.57 -2.66 -5.69
CA PHE A 563 15.87 -4.08 -5.72
C PHE A 563 14.93 -4.84 -4.80
N GLN A 564 14.26 -5.86 -5.31
CA GLN A 564 13.51 -6.80 -4.49
C GLN A 564 14.44 -7.87 -3.93
N PHE A 565 14.35 -8.14 -2.63
CA PHE A 565 15.07 -9.19 -1.91
C PHE A 565 14.08 -10.06 -1.17
N ASP A 566 14.33 -11.36 -1.08
CA ASP A 566 13.71 -12.20 -0.06
C ASP A 566 14.42 -12.04 1.28
N LEU A 567 13.64 -12.10 2.35
CA LEU A 567 14.11 -12.14 3.72
C LEU A 567 14.40 -13.57 4.12
N LYS A 568 15.52 -13.74 4.82
CA LYS A 568 15.92 -15.04 5.36
C LYS A 568 16.31 -14.89 6.81
N LEU A 569 15.83 -15.82 7.64
CA LEU A 569 16.31 -15.97 9.00
C LEU A 569 17.46 -16.97 8.98
N VAL A 570 18.65 -16.54 9.40
CA VAL A 570 19.87 -17.38 9.44
C VAL A 570 20.38 -17.46 10.87
N SER A 571 20.91 -18.61 11.28
CA SER A 571 21.67 -18.70 12.53
C SER A 571 22.91 -17.82 12.43
N GLY A 572 23.19 -17.01 13.45
CA GLY A 572 24.38 -16.17 13.48
C GLY A 572 25.66 -16.93 13.83
N ASN A 573 26.70 -16.17 14.18
CA ASN A 573 28.03 -16.74 14.43
C ASN A 573 28.11 -17.37 15.83
N THR A 574 27.29 -16.90 16.76
CA THR A 574 27.08 -17.53 18.05
C THR A 574 25.92 -18.53 17.92
N ALA A 575 25.98 -19.65 18.66
CA ALA A 575 24.90 -20.63 18.67
C ALA A 575 23.57 -20.08 19.23
N ASP A 576 23.62 -18.85 19.75
CA ASP A 576 22.60 -18.20 20.57
C ASP A 576 22.04 -16.95 19.87
N GLU A 577 22.12 -16.87 18.53
CA GLU A 577 21.53 -15.74 17.79
C GLU A 577 20.95 -16.16 16.44
N TYR A 578 19.85 -15.53 16.06
CA TYR A 578 19.34 -15.50 14.69
C TYR A 578 19.53 -14.11 14.09
N LYS A 579 19.77 -14.04 12.78
CA LYS A 579 19.87 -12.80 12.02
C LYS A 579 18.81 -12.82 10.93
N LEU A 580 18.00 -11.76 10.87
CA LEU A 580 17.11 -11.52 9.73
C LEU A 580 17.90 -10.73 8.68
N ILE A 581 18.13 -11.34 7.52
CA ILE A 581 18.98 -10.78 6.46
C ILE A 581 18.20 -10.58 5.17
N LEU A 582 18.68 -9.64 4.35
CA LEU A 582 18.37 -9.56 2.92
C LEU A 582 19.15 -10.66 2.18
N ASP A 583 18.46 -11.63 1.59
CA ASP A 583 19.12 -12.70 0.82
C ASP A 583 19.59 -12.16 -0.53
N SER A 584 20.87 -11.83 -0.62
CA SER A 584 21.47 -11.26 -1.82
C SER A 584 21.38 -12.17 -3.04
N ASN A 585 21.16 -13.48 -2.88
CA ASN A 585 20.99 -14.40 -4.01
C ASN A 585 19.63 -14.24 -4.70
N THR A 586 18.66 -13.63 -4.02
CA THR A 586 17.30 -13.40 -4.52
C THR A 586 17.11 -11.97 -5.02
N ALA A 587 18.16 -11.16 -4.99
CA ALA A 587 18.07 -9.77 -5.35
C ALA A 587 17.71 -9.60 -6.84
N THR A 588 16.65 -8.85 -7.14
CA THR A 588 16.22 -8.58 -8.52
C THR A 588 15.96 -7.10 -8.72
N LEU A 589 16.58 -6.50 -9.73
CA LEU A 589 16.35 -5.09 -10.08
C LEU A 589 14.93 -4.91 -10.63
N LEU A 590 14.13 -4.07 -9.98
CA LEU A 590 12.79 -3.69 -10.41
C LEU A 590 12.85 -2.44 -11.28
N HIS A 591 12.96 -2.63 -12.60
CA HIS A 591 13.05 -1.53 -13.56
C HIS A 591 11.89 -0.52 -13.44
N HIS A 592 10.66 -1.00 -13.28
CA HIS A 592 9.46 -0.16 -13.18
C HIS A 592 9.37 0.65 -11.87
N ARG A 593 10.14 0.30 -10.84
CA ARG A 593 10.26 1.07 -9.58
C ARG A 593 11.55 1.86 -9.50
N SER A 594 12.45 1.69 -10.47
CA SER A 594 13.71 2.41 -10.55
C SER A 594 13.56 3.67 -11.39
N SER A 595 14.27 4.73 -11.02
CA SER A 595 14.38 5.97 -11.79
C SER A 595 15.83 6.23 -12.13
N PHE A 596 16.11 6.55 -13.39
CA PHE A 596 17.46 6.75 -13.91
C PHE A 596 17.79 8.23 -14.18
N GLY A 597 17.07 9.15 -13.53
CA GLY A 597 17.35 10.59 -13.49
C GLY A 597 18.01 11.14 -14.77
N SER A 598 19.24 11.63 -14.63
CA SER A 598 20.00 12.28 -15.71
C SER A 598 20.44 11.36 -16.87
N LEU A 599 20.23 10.04 -16.80
CA LEU A 599 20.56 9.11 -17.89
C LEU A 599 19.72 9.41 -19.13
N ILE A 600 18.45 9.79 -18.94
CA ILE A 600 17.49 10.10 -20.01
C ILE A 600 17.93 11.33 -20.81
N GLN A 601 18.73 12.22 -20.22
CA GLN A 601 19.21 13.44 -20.87
C GLN A 601 20.38 13.17 -21.85
N THR A 602 21.01 12.00 -21.78
CA THR A 602 22.15 11.65 -22.64
C THR A 602 21.66 11.18 -24.02
N LYS A 603 22.09 11.85 -25.10
CA LYS A 603 21.70 11.49 -26.49
C LYS A 603 22.42 10.22 -27.01
N GLU A 604 23.43 9.73 -26.31
CA GLU A 604 24.26 8.59 -26.73
C GLU A 604 23.61 7.25 -26.37
N THR A 605 22.81 6.70 -27.30
CA THR A 605 22.08 5.42 -27.12
C THR A 605 23.00 4.23 -26.84
N GLU A 606 24.23 4.21 -27.38
CA GLU A 606 25.22 3.18 -27.08
C GLU A 606 25.72 3.22 -25.64
N VAL A 607 25.93 4.44 -25.11
CA VAL A 607 26.31 4.63 -23.69
C VAL A 607 25.17 4.19 -22.81
N ILE A 608 23.93 4.59 -23.10
CA ILE A 608 22.74 4.15 -22.35
C ILE A 608 22.68 2.61 -22.31
N ARG A 609 22.77 1.93 -23.46
CA ARG A 609 22.67 0.46 -23.53
C ARG A 609 23.81 -0.23 -22.78
N SER A 610 25.05 0.22 -22.99
CA SER A 610 26.23 -0.30 -22.30
C SER A 610 26.13 -0.09 -20.80
N LEU A 611 25.64 1.06 -20.39
CA LEU A 611 25.55 1.46 -19.01
C LEU A 611 24.43 0.74 -18.27
N TYR A 612 23.28 0.48 -18.88
CA TYR A 612 22.24 -0.36 -18.28
C TYR A 612 22.73 -1.79 -18.01
N GLY A 613 23.39 -2.41 -19.00
CA GLY A 613 23.99 -3.74 -18.84
C GLY A 613 25.10 -3.75 -17.79
N SER A 614 25.92 -2.70 -17.78
CA SER A 614 27.01 -2.53 -16.82
C SER A 614 26.50 -2.22 -15.42
N LEU A 615 25.44 -1.42 -15.25
CA LEU A 615 24.90 -1.02 -13.95
C LEU A 615 24.30 -2.21 -13.22
N SER A 616 23.40 -2.95 -13.88
CA SER A 616 22.79 -4.14 -13.28
C SER A 616 23.87 -5.12 -12.82
N THR A 617 24.83 -5.43 -13.69
CA THR A 617 25.94 -6.33 -13.37
C THR A 617 26.87 -5.77 -12.30
N ASN A 618 27.33 -4.52 -12.41
CA ASN A 618 28.28 -3.93 -11.45
C ASN A 618 27.67 -3.68 -10.08
N PHE A 619 26.46 -3.14 -10.03
CA PHE A 619 25.78 -2.85 -8.77
C PHE A 619 25.47 -4.17 -8.05
N PHE A 620 24.98 -5.17 -8.77
CA PHE A 620 24.70 -6.50 -8.20
C PHE A 620 26.00 -7.23 -7.79
N GLU A 621 26.93 -7.41 -8.72
CA GLU A 621 28.11 -8.24 -8.51
C GLU A 621 29.16 -7.60 -7.60
N ARG A 622 29.18 -6.27 -7.47
CA ARG A 622 30.19 -5.55 -6.67
C ARG A 622 29.58 -4.85 -5.46
N TYR A 623 28.60 -3.95 -5.67
CA TYR A 623 28.05 -3.17 -4.56
C TYR A 623 27.27 -4.04 -3.59
N ILE A 624 26.29 -4.83 -4.05
CA ILE A 624 25.50 -5.69 -3.16
C ILE A 624 26.38 -6.72 -2.43
N LYS A 625 27.39 -7.29 -3.11
CA LYS A 625 28.35 -8.19 -2.44
C LYS A 625 29.15 -7.49 -1.35
N ALA A 626 29.65 -6.28 -1.62
CA ALA A 626 30.38 -5.52 -0.63
C ALA A 626 29.45 -5.06 0.52
N PHE A 627 28.19 -4.74 0.24
CA PHE A 627 27.15 -4.42 1.24
C PHE A 627 26.88 -5.61 2.15
N VAL A 628 26.87 -6.84 1.60
CA VAL A 628 26.78 -8.09 2.36
C VAL A 628 28.03 -8.34 3.19
N GLN A 629 29.23 -8.18 2.61
CA GLN A 629 30.51 -8.36 3.31
C GLN A 629 30.69 -7.38 4.48
N ALA A 630 30.13 -6.18 4.35
CA ALA A 630 30.10 -5.17 5.40
C ALA A 630 29.01 -5.42 6.46
N GLU A 631 28.30 -6.55 6.38
CA GLU A 631 27.17 -6.94 7.25
C GLU A 631 25.99 -5.94 7.24
N GLN A 632 25.91 -5.05 6.24
CA GLN A 632 24.83 -4.05 6.13
C GLN A 632 23.50 -4.65 5.62
N HIS A 633 23.55 -5.88 5.13
CA HIS A 633 22.38 -6.68 4.74
C HIS A 633 21.62 -7.28 5.93
N ILE A 634 22.14 -7.18 7.16
CA ILE A 634 21.46 -7.64 8.37
C ILE A 634 20.46 -6.56 8.81
N LEU A 635 19.18 -6.89 8.80
CA LEU A 635 18.14 -6.00 9.31
C LEU A 635 18.07 -6.03 10.84
N TYR A 636 18.08 -7.24 11.41
CA TYR A 636 17.95 -7.45 12.86
C TYR A 636 18.75 -8.67 13.32
N THR A 637 19.29 -8.58 14.54
CA THR A 637 19.84 -9.72 15.27
C THR A 637 18.95 -10.03 16.47
N ILE A 638 18.62 -11.29 16.67
CA ILE A 638 17.65 -11.78 17.65
C ILE A 638 18.37 -12.81 18.50
N PRO A 639 18.77 -12.48 19.73
CA PRO A 639 19.43 -13.46 20.58
C PRO A 639 18.44 -14.50 21.08
N ILE A 640 18.88 -15.74 21.03
CA ILE A 640 18.22 -16.91 21.57
C ILE A 640 18.96 -17.21 22.86
N SER A 641 18.37 -16.95 24.03
CA SER A 641 19.02 -17.35 25.26
C SER A 641 19.00 -18.88 25.38
N SER A 642 20.12 -19.54 25.12
CA SER A 642 20.29 -20.98 25.35
C SER A 642 20.37 -21.34 26.83
N HIS A 643 20.53 -20.35 27.71
CA HIS A 643 20.56 -20.55 29.16
C HIS A 643 19.15 -20.73 29.74
N ASP A 644 18.93 -21.89 30.39
CA ASP A 644 17.68 -22.35 31.03
C ASP A 644 17.09 -21.41 32.10
N HIS A 645 17.71 -20.27 32.40
CA HIS A 645 17.30 -19.38 33.48
C HIS A 645 16.52 -18.15 33.04
N HIS A 646 16.42 -17.86 31.75
CA HIS A 646 15.59 -16.76 31.29
C HIS A 646 14.19 -17.29 30.93
N ILE A 647 13.20 -16.84 31.72
CA ILE A 647 11.76 -17.11 31.52
C ILE A 647 11.29 -16.73 30.10
N HIS A 648 12.09 -15.94 29.38
CA HIS A 648 11.83 -15.42 28.04
C HIS A 648 12.63 -16.12 26.93
N GLY A 649 13.31 -17.23 27.23
CA GLY A 649 14.06 -17.96 26.21
C GLY A 649 13.15 -18.53 25.13
N ALA A 650 13.34 -18.07 23.90
CA ALA A 650 12.71 -18.65 22.72
C ALA A 650 13.41 -19.95 22.36
N ALA A 651 12.65 -21.01 22.11
CA ALA A 651 13.18 -22.27 21.60
C ALA A 651 13.14 -22.33 20.06
N ASP A 652 12.15 -21.67 19.47
CA ASP A 652 11.99 -21.57 18.03
C ASP A 652 11.41 -20.20 17.67
N ILE A 653 11.73 -19.75 16.46
CA ILE A 653 11.36 -18.46 15.93
C ILE A 653 10.91 -18.59 14.48
N ALA A 654 9.77 -17.97 14.18
CA ALA A 654 9.30 -17.78 12.83
C ALA A 654 9.08 -16.28 12.57
N PHE A 655 8.95 -15.89 11.31
CA PHE A 655 8.55 -14.53 10.96
C PHE A 655 7.58 -14.49 9.78
N SER A 656 6.83 -13.39 9.67
CA SER A 656 5.97 -13.05 8.55
C SER A 656 6.01 -11.55 8.28
N ILE A 657 5.75 -11.15 7.04
CA ILE A 657 5.46 -9.76 6.70
C ILE A 657 3.95 -9.58 6.72
N VAL A 658 3.46 -8.63 7.51
CA VAL A 658 2.03 -8.35 7.63
C VAL A 658 1.74 -6.89 7.29
N PRO A 659 0.65 -6.62 6.56
CA PRO A 659 0.20 -5.25 6.37
C PRO A 659 -0.31 -4.67 7.68
N PHE A 660 -0.28 -3.35 7.79
CA PHE A 660 -1.10 -2.66 8.78
C PHE A 660 -2.57 -2.71 8.36
N SER A 661 -3.23 -3.84 8.62
CA SER A 661 -4.66 -4.01 8.38
C SER A 661 -5.41 -3.86 9.70
N LEU A 662 -6.32 -2.89 9.76
CA LEU A 662 -7.37 -2.84 10.77
C LEU A 662 -8.69 -3.17 10.08
N SER A 663 -9.61 -3.80 10.81
CA SER A 663 -10.97 -4.08 10.37
C SER A 663 -11.64 -2.82 9.78
N SER A 664 -11.32 -1.66 10.34
CA SER A 664 -11.75 -0.32 9.89
C SER A 664 -11.32 0.07 8.48
N PHE A 665 -10.31 -0.58 7.88
CA PHE A 665 -9.86 -0.33 6.51
C PHE A 665 -10.45 -1.33 5.51
N ASN A 666 -11.49 -2.09 5.85
CA ASN A 666 -12.13 -3.07 4.95
C ASN A 666 -11.14 -4.09 4.35
N GLY A 667 -10.03 -4.36 5.01
CA GLY A 667 -8.98 -5.26 4.51
C GLY A 667 -8.08 -4.66 3.42
N HIS A 668 -8.13 -3.34 3.16
CA HIS A 668 -7.20 -2.70 2.22
C HIS A 668 -5.75 -2.82 2.69
N VAL A 669 -4.88 -3.17 1.74
CA VAL A 669 -3.44 -3.29 1.95
C VAL A 669 -2.75 -2.14 1.23
N PHE A 670 -1.96 -1.36 1.97
CA PHE A 670 -1.19 -0.24 1.41
C PHE A 670 0.29 -0.63 1.33
N GLN A 671 0.93 -0.30 0.20
CA GLN A 671 2.36 -0.54 -0.07
C GLN A 671 3.02 0.71 -0.66
N GLY A 672 4.35 0.80 -0.55
CA GLY A 672 5.15 1.93 -1.05
C GLY A 672 6.18 2.46 -0.05
N ILE A 673 6.91 3.51 -0.45
CA ILE A 673 7.79 4.33 0.41
C ILE A 673 7.34 5.79 0.51
N GLY A 674 6.22 6.16 -0.11
CA GLY A 674 5.78 7.55 -0.22
C GLY A 674 4.29 7.69 -0.53
N GLY A 675 3.83 8.93 -0.76
CA GLY A 675 2.47 9.25 -1.16
C GLY A 675 1.54 9.68 -0.02
N LYS A 676 0.26 9.94 -0.34
CA LYS A 676 -0.71 10.43 0.65
C LYS A 676 -0.92 9.40 1.79
N SER A 677 -0.83 8.11 1.50
CA SER A 677 -0.99 7.01 2.47
C SER A 677 0.28 6.61 3.22
N HIS A 678 1.36 7.40 3.15
CA HIS A 678 2.67 7.07 3.72
C HIS A 678 2.60 6.65 5.20
N HIS A 679 1.82 7.37 6.01
CA HIS A 679 1.59 7.05 7.42
C HIS A 679 1.00 5.63 7.60
N ILE A 680 0.11 5.16 6.74
CA ILE A 680 -0.40 3.78 6.83
C ILE A 680 0.68 2.78 6.40
N VAL A 681 1.35 3.04 5.28
CA VAL A 681 2.34 2.12 4.70
C VAL A 681 3.56 1.92 5.63
N GLU A 682 4.00 2.99 6.28
CA GLU A 682 5.08 2.96 7.27
C GLU A 682 4.81 2.03 8.46
N ARG A 683 3.54 1.67 8.69
CA ARG A 683 3.12 0.77 9.76
C ARG A 683 3.05 -0.69 9.32
N ASN A 684 3.25 -1.01 8.04
CA ASN A 684 3.53 -2.39 7.63
C ASN A 684 4.68 -2.92 8.45
N MET A 685 4.66 -4.22 8.79
CA MET A 685 5.60 -4.74 9.77
C MET A 685 6.07 -6.14 9.49
N ILE A 686 7.24 -6.46 10.02
CA ILE A 686 7.75 -7.83 10.14
C ILE A 686 7.39 -8.31 11.54
N VAL A 687 6.65 -9.41 11.65
CA VAL A 687 6.26 -10.01 12.93
C VAL A 687 7.08 -11.26 13.16
N PHE A 688 7.78 -11.30 14.29
CA PHE A 688 8.48 -12.45 14.83
C PHE A 688 7.60 -13.17 15.84
N TYR A 689 7.52 -14.48 15.69
CA TYR A 689 6.73 -15.39 16.49
C TYR A 689 7.66 -16.23 17.35
N PHE A 690 7.46 -16.24 18.67
CA PHE A 690 8.31 -16.98 19.59
C PHE A 690 7.53 -18.03 20.37
N VAL A 691 8.10 -19.23 20.44
CA VAL A 691 7.60 -20.34 21.25
C VAL A 691 8.65 -20.82 22.23
N THR A 692 8.22 -21.31 23.39
CA THR A 692 9.12 -21.84 24.43
C THR A 692 9.36 -23.33 24.21
N ARG A 693 10.40 -23.88 24.84
CA ARG A 693 10.88 -25.25 24.60
C ARG A 693 9.76 -26.28 24.83
N GLY A 694 9.61 -27.20 23.88
CA GLY A 694 8.58 -28.25 23.94
C GLY A 694 7.22 -27.88 23.35
N THR A 695 7.03 -26.63 22.91
CA THR A 695 5.83 -26.21 22.18
C THR A 695 6.13 -26.07 20.70
N LYS A 696 5.25 -26.62 19.85
CA LYS A 696 5.31 -26.41 18.40
C LYS A 696 4.66 -25.06 18.09
N HIS A 697 5.12 -24.39 17.03
CA HIS A 697 4.41 -23.24 16.49
C HIS A 697 2.95 -23.64 16.19
N PRO A 698 1.97 -22.87 16.71
CA PRO A 698 0.59 -23.03 16.26
C PRO A 698 0.53 -22.76 14.76
N ASN A 699 -0.52 -23.29 14.10
CA ASN A 699 -0.77 -23.13 12.67
C ASN A 699 -0.65 -21.65 12.23
N PRO A 700 -0.35 -21.39 10.93
CA PRO A 700 0.16 -20.10 10.47
C PRO A 700 -0.64 -18.92 11.00
N PRO A 701 0.06 -17.83 11.33
CA PRO A 701 -0.49 -16.74 12.11
C PRO A 701 -1.73 -16.18 11.45
N LEU A 702 -2.83 -16.15 12.22
CA LEU A 702 -4.10 -15.58 11.79
C LEU A 702 -3.91 -14.09 11.49
N PRO A 703 -4.62 -13.52 10.51
CA PRO A 703 -4.63 -12.07 10.33
C PRO A 703 -5.10 -11.42 11.63
N GLY A 704 -4.27 -10.53 12.18
CA GLY A 704 -4.53 -9.86 13.44
C GLY A 704 -3.78 -8.54 13.51
N PRO A 705 -4.22 -7.61 14.37
CA PRO A 705 -3.52 -6.36 14.52
C PRO A 705 -2.23 -6.58 15.33
N TYR A 706 -1.08 -6.53 14.66
CA TYR A 706 0.23 -6.82 15.27
C TYR A 706 1.03 -5.58 15.68
N GLY A 707 0.52 -4.38 15.39
CA GLY A 707 1.18 -3.11 15.67
C GLY A 707 0.23 -2.11 16.30
N ALA A 708 0.70 -1.51 17.38
CA ALA A 708 0.00 -0.48 18.13
C ALA A 708 -0.41 0.71 17.24
N PRO A 709 -1.70 1.09 17.18
CA PRO A 709 -2.17 2.24 16.41
C PRO A 709 -1.79 3.56 17.08
N SER A 710 -0.53 3.99 16.92
CA SER A 710 -0.07 5.30 17.38
C SER A 710 -0.05 6.30 16.23
N PRO A 711 -0.24 7.61 16.46
CA PRO A 711 -0.04 8.69 15.49
C PRO A 711 1.40 8.78 14.97
N HIS A 712 2.37 8.43 15.81
CA HIS A 712 3.76 8.26 15.43
C HIS A 712 4.06 6.75 15.42
N PRO A 713 4.44 6.15 14.27
CA PRO A 713 4.72 4.73 14.22
C PRO A 713 5.90 4.41 15.16
N PRO A 714 5.73 3.53 16.16
CA PRO A 714 6.86 3.10 16.98
C PRO A 714 7.84 2.32 16.10
N HIS A 715 9.09 2.17 16.54
CA HIS A 715 10.05 1.32 15.80
C HIS A 715 9.50 -0.12 15.69
N GLY A 716 8.88 -0.59 16.75
CA GLY A 716 8.22 -1.89 16.80
C GLY A 716 7.36 -2.04 18.04
N THR A 717 6.75 -3.19 18.21
CA THR A 717 6.04 -3.56 19.43
C THR A 717 6.45 -4.93 19.93
N LEU A 718 6.32 -5.14 21.22
CA LEU A 718 6.54 -6.42 21.90
C LEU A 718 5.25 -6.77 22.65
N LEU A 719 4.72 -7.96 22.37
CA LEU A 719 3.54 -8.50 23.03
C LEU A 719 3.94 -9.77 23.79
N LEU A 720 3.61 -9.83 25.08
CA LEU A 720 3.97 -10.90 25.99
C LEU A 720 2.72 -11.57 26.55
N SER A 721 2.68 -12.91 26.50
CA SER A 721 1.48 -13.67 26.89
C SER A 721 1.08 -13.50 28.33
N ARG A 722 -0.24 -13.34 28.55
CA ARG A 722 -0.86 -13.34 29.88
C ARG A 722 -0.29 -14.44 30.78
N GLN A 723 -0.25 -15.68 30.29
CA GLN A 723 0.17 -16.84 31.08
C GLN A 723 1.64 -16.74 31.53
N LYS A 724 2.56 -16.47 30.60
CA LYS A 724 3.99 -16.42 30.95
C LYS A 724 4.37 -15.15 31.68
N PHE A 725 3.54 -14.12 31.58
CA PHE A 725 3.92 -12.80 31.98
C PHE A 725 3.05 -12.23 33.07
N LEU A 726 1.77 -11.99 32.81
CA LEU A 726 0.89 -11.46 33.85
C LEU A 726 0.82 -12.44 35.01
N GLU A 727 0.55 -13.71 34.74
CA GLU A 727 0.37 -14.73 35.76
C GLU A 727 1.70 -15.09 36.45
N ALA A 728 2.71 -15.50 35.69
CA ALA A 728 3.99 -15.92 36.28
C ALA A 728 4.90 -14.76 36.73
N CYS A 729 4.90 -13.63 36.00
CA CYS A 729 5.84 -12.53 36.30
C CYS A 729 5.29 -11.48 37.27
N ILE A 730 3.97 -11.31 37.38
CA ILE A 730 3.35 -10.27 38.20
C ILE A 730 2.44 -10.89 39.29
N LEU A 731 1.44 -11.69 38.92
CA LEU A 731 0.48 -12.22 39.88
C LEU A 731 1.13 -13.19 40.89
N GLN A 732 2.00 -14.09 40.44
CA GLN A 732 2.68 -15.04 41.31
C GLN A 732 3.55 -14.34 42.37
N PRO A 733 4.43 -13.36 42.05
CA PRO A 733 5.10 -12.58 43.09
C PRO A 733 4.13 -11.82 44.02
N LEU A 734 3.07 -11.23 43.48
CA LEU A 734 2.08 -10.49 44.28
C LEU A 734 1.22 -11.41 45.17
N ALA A 735 1.09 -12.70 44.85
CA ALA A 735 0.43 -13.68 45.72
C ALA A 735 1.14 -13.83 47.08
N GLN A 736 2.44 -13.50 47.18
CA GLN A 736 3.12 -13.43 48.47
C GLN A 736 2.54 -12.33 49.38
N ILE A 737 1.96 -11.26 48.81
CA ILE A 737 1.23 -10.26 49.58
C ILE A 737 -0.05 -10.85 50.13
N ASN A 738 -0.75 -11.70 49.37
CA ASN A 738 -1.92 -12.43 49.87
C ASN A 738 -1.54 -13.30 51.08
N ALA A 739 -0.43 -14.04 51.01
CA ALA A 739 0.05 -14.84 52.13
C ALA A 739 0.47 -14.00 53.35
N ARG A 740 1.05 -12.81 53.14
CA ARG A 740 1.47 -11.88 54.22
C ARG A 740 0.30 -11.12 54.85
N THR A 741 -0.82 -11.00 54.15
CA THR A 741 -1.98 -10.21 54.59
C THR A 741 -3.19 -11.03 55.00
N THR A 742 -3.21 -12.33 54.65
CA THR A 742 -4.25 -13.26 55.10
C THR A 742 -3.97 -13.66 56.52
N ILE A 743 -4.89 -13.33 57.42
CA ILE A 743 -4.84 -13.73 58.82
C ILE A 743 -5.60 -15.04 58.98
N LEU A 744 -4.96 -15.99 59.67
CA LEU A 744 -5.55 -17.24 60.12
C LEU A 744 -5.86 -17.14 61.61
N CYS A 745 -6.98 -17.72 62.01
CA CYS A 745 -7.40 -17.76 63.39
C CYS A 745 -7.22 -19.17 63.94
N THR A 746 -6.59 -19.28 65.12
CA THR A 746 -6.63 -20.52 65.90
C THR A 746 -7.41 -20.26 67.18
N PHE A 747 -8.57 -20.90 67.32
CA PHE A 747 -9.43 -20.77 68.49
C PHE A 747 -9.23 -21.94 69.45
N LYS A 748 -8.66 -21.68 70.64
CA LYS A 748 -8.36 -22.72 71.66
C LYS A 748 -9.48 -22.87 72.71
N GLY A 749 -10.63 -22.24 72.50
CA GLY A 749 -11.77 -22.25 73.42
C GLY A 749 -11.86 -21.02 74.32
N VAL A 750 -12.86 -21.02 75.20
CA VAL A 750 -13.08 -19.99 76.21
C VAL A 750 -12.63 -20.52 77.58
N GLN A 751 -11.68 -19.86 78.23
CA GLN A 751 -11.20 -20.25 79.57
C GLN A 751 -11.41 -19.10 80.54
N ARG A 752 -12.20 -19.32 81.60
CA ARG A 752 -12.51 -18.29 82.63
C ARG A 752 -13.01 -16.97 82.02
N ASN A 753 -13.98 -17.04 81.11
CA ASN A 753 -14.52 -15.90 80.34
C ASN A 753 -13.49 -15.16 79.45
N ASN A 754 -12.31 -15.70 79.21
CA ASN A 754 -11.33 -15.15 78.26
C ASN A 754 -11.31 -16.00 76.98
N TRP A 755 -11.39 -15.35 75.83
CA TRP A 755 -11.36 -16.02 74.53
C TRP A 755 -9.90 -16.25 74.16
N ASN A 756 -9.49 -17.51 74.04
CA ASN A 756 -8.12 -17.85 73.65
C ASN A 756 -8.02 -17.91 72.13
N VAL A 757 -7.93 -16.73 71.51
CA VAL A 757 -7.76 -16.53 70.08
C VAL A 757 -6.30 -16.18 69.82
N SER A 758 -5.63 -16.91 68.94
CA SER A 758 -4.34 -16.50 68.37
C SER A 758 -4.49 -16.23 66.88
N LEU A 759 -3.93 -15.10 66.43
CA LEU A 759 -3.94 -14.68 65.04
C LEU A 759 -2.53 -14.75 64.48
N GLU A 760 -2.35 -15.43 63.36
CA GLU A 760 -1.08 -15.53 62.63
C GLU A 760 -1.32 -15.30 61.14
N THR A 761 -0.28 -14.92 60.39
CA THR A 761 -0.39 -14.78 58.93
C THR A 761 -0.29 -16.13 58.24
N TRP A 762 -0.93 -16.26 57.08
CA TRP A 762 -0.91 -17.48 56.26
C TRP A 762 0.50 -17.97 55.98
N ASN A 763 1.42 -17.04 55.67
CA ASN A 763 2.83 -17.33 55.39
C ASN A 763 3.56 -18.05 56.53
N ASN A 764 3.09 -17.96 57.78
CA ASN A 764 3.72 -18.63 58.92
C ASN A 764 3.17 -20.04 59.17
N GLN A 765 1.93 -20.33 58.77
CA GLN A 765 1.25 -21.59 59.10
C GLN A 765 1.10 -22.56 57.91
N ARG A 766 0.97 -22.04 56.68
CA ARG A 766 0.63 -22.82 55.48
C ARG A 766 1.63 -22.58 54.37
N LEU A 767 2.89 -22.93 54.63
CA LEU A 767 4.01 -22.69 53.70
C LEU A 767 3.84 -23.32 52.30
N ASN A 768 2.97 -24.32 52.17
CA ASN A 768 2.76 -25.06 50.92
C ASN A 768 1.46 -24.70 50.18
N ASP A 769 0.54 -23.96 50.80
CA ASP A 769 -0.73 -23.61 50.14
C ASP A 769 -0.56 -22.31 49.36
N GLU A 770 -0.88 -22.33 48.07
CA GLU A 770 -0.76 -21.18 47.18
C GLU A 770 -1.92 -20.18 47.37
N CYS A 771 -1.60 -18.89 47.49
CA CYS A 771 -2.59 -17.82 47.60
C CYS A 771 -2.89 -17.20 46.21
N GLU A 772 -3.29 -18.04 45.27
CA GLU A 772 -3.46 -17.67 43.85
C GLU A 772 -4.52 -16.59 43.63
N TRP A 773 -4.31 -15.74 42.63
CA TRP A 773 -5.26 -14.69 42.26
C TRP A 773 -6.35 -15.24 41.35
N GLU A 774 -7.61 -14.92 41.63
CA GLU A 774 -8.76 -15.27 40.80
C GLU A 774 -9.17 -14.07 39.94
N LEU A 775 -9.40 -14.26 38.64
CA LEU A 775 -9.93 -13.21 37.77
C LEU A 775 -11.44 -13.05 38.02
N GLU A 776 -11.88 -11.93 38.59
CA GLU A 776 -13.30 -11.69 38.94
C GLU A 776 -14.14 -11.37 37.70
N ALA A 777 -13.68 -10.43 36.87
CA ALA A 777 -14.23 -10.13 35.55
C ALA A 777 -13.32 -9.14 34.80
N ASN A 778 -13.41 -9.12 33.47
CA ASN A 778 -12.97 -7.98 32.67
C ASN A 778 -14.13 -6.97 32.60
N ARG A 779 -14.04 -5.88 33.35
CA ARG A 779 -15.08 -4.83 33.40
C ARG A 779 -14.47 -3.47 33.11
N GLY A 780 -14.99 -2.79 32.10
CA GLY A 780 -14.81 -1.34 31.94
C GLY A 780 -13.37 -0.90 31.72
N GLY A 781 -12.56 -1.68 31.01
CA GLY A 781 -11.19 -1.28 30.69
C GLY A 781 -10.17 -1.56 31.80
N SER A 782 -10.47 -2.51 32.70
CA SER A 782 -9.48 -3.08 33.61
C SER A 782 -9.69 -4.57 33.85
N LEU A 783 -8.59 -5.27 34.11
CA LEU A 783 -8.57 -6.65 34.62
C LEU A 783 -8.60 -6.59 36.13
N GLN A 784 -9.61 -7.22 36.74
CA GLN A 784 -9.78 -7.25 38.19
C GLN A 784 -9.49 -8.65 38.71
N TYR A 785 -8.44 -8.76 39.50
CA TYR A 785 -8.07 -9.95 40.22
C TYR A 785 -8.43 -9.82 41.68
N LYS A 786 -8.86 -10.93 42.28
CA LYS A 786 -9.31 -10.99 43.66
C LYS A 786 -8.69 -12.20 44.34
N TRP A 787 -8.37 -12.04 45.61
CA TRP A 787 -8.09 -13.12 46.53
C TRP A 787 -9.02 -12.96 47.73
N ALA A 788 -9.77 -13.99 48.08
CA ALA A 788 -10.64 -13.97 49.23
C ALA A 788 -10.46 -15.23 50.07
N ASN A 789 -10.17 -15.05 51.36
CA ASN A 789 -10.15 -16.12 52.33
C ASN A 789 -11.14 -15.81 53.45
N SER A 790 -11.90 -16.80 53.90
CA SER A 790 -12.82 -16.67 55.02
C SER A 790 -12.70 -17.90 55.91
N GLU A 791 -12.30 -17.69 57.15
CA GLU A 791 -12.22 -18.73 58.17
C GLU A 791 -13.23 -18.42 59.28
N GLU A 792 -14.07 -19.40 59.61
CA GLU A 792 -15.09 -19.27 60.64
C GLU A 792 -14.89 -20.34 61.70
N TRP A 793 -14.74 -19.90 62.94
CA TRP A 793 -14.72 -20.74 64.12
C TRP A 793 -16.02 -20.53 64.89
N ARG A 794 -16.72 -21.62 65.20
CA ARG A 794 -17.89 -21.63 66.09
C ARG A 794 -17.62 -22.55 67.27
N TYR A 795 -17.96 -22.09 68.46
CA TYR A 795 -17.81 -22.82 69.70
C TYR A 795 -19.06 -22.67 70.57
N ASP A 796 -19.79 -23.77 70.72
CA ASP A 796 -20.95 -23.84 71.59
C ASP A 796 -20.51 -24.22 73.00
N ALA A 797 -20.62 -23.27 73.93
CA ALA A 797 -20.22 -23.49 75.31
C ALA A 797 -21.39 -24.02 76.15
N HIS A 798 -21.20 -25.21 76.73
CA HIS A 798 -22.13 -25.80 77.70
C HIS A 798 -21.37 -26.15 78.98
N GLY A 799 -21.67 -25.51 80.12
CA GLY A 799 -21.02 -25.85 81.39
C GLY A 799 -21.10 -24.79 82.50
N ARG A 800 -20.76 -25.18 83.74
CA ARG A 800 -20.66 -24.26 84.89
C ARG A 800 -19.39 -23.42 84.78
N GLY A 801 -19.51 -22.09 84.79
CA GLY A 801 -18.38 -21.15 84.85
C GLY A 801 -17.97 -20.50 83.52
N ILE A 802 -18.69 -20.78 82.43
CA ILE A 802 -18.62 -20.04 81.16
C ILE A 802 -20.06 -19.66 80.80
N ALA A 803 -20.25 -18.46 80.24
CA ALA A 803 -21.58 -18.03 79.83
C ALA A 803 -22.11 -18.95 78.71
N THR A 804 -23.25 -19.59 78.92
CA THR A 804 -23.82 -20.54 77.96
C THR A 804 -24.25 -19.80 76.70
N GLY A 805 -23.74 -20.21 75.54
CA GLY A 805 -24.01 -19.53 74.26
C GLY A 805 -23.05 -19.98 73.17
N THR A 806 -23.26 -19.44 71.96
CA THR A 806 -22.43 -19.68 70.79
C THR A 806 -21.43 -18.54 70.63
N TYR A 807 -20.16 -18.90 70.67
CA TYR A 807 -19.04 -18.00 70.41
C TYR A 807 -18.60 -18.19 68.96
N SER A 808 -18.46 -17.10 68.22
CA SER A 808 -17.99 -17.15 66.83
C SER A 808 -16.88 -16.15 66.57
N VAL A 809 -15.86 -16.60 65.84
CA VAL A 809 -14.79 -15.75 65.32
C VAL A 809 -14.72 -15.99 63.82
N VAL A 810 -14.95 -14.94 63.04
CA VAL A 810 -14.88 -15.00 61.58
C VAL A 810 -13.76 -14.08 61.12
N VAL A 811 -12.75 -14.64 60.49
CA VAL A 811 -11.68 -13.86 59.85
C VAL A 811 -11.92 -13.87 58.36
N LYS A 812 -11.98 -12.68 57.75
CA LYS A 812 -12.11 -12.52 56.30
C LYS A 812 -10.96 -11.67 55.81
N THR A 813 -10.28 -12.12 54.75
CA THR A 813 -9.31 -11.33 54.01
C THR A 813 -9.79 -11.23 52.56
N ASN A 814 -9.71 -10.03 52.00
CA ASN A 814 -10.13 -9.74 50.63
C ASN A 814 -9.12 -8.77 50.01
N ASN A 815 -8.33 -9.26 49.06
CA ASN A 815 -7.38 -8.47 48.30
C ASN A 815 -7.88 -8.32 46.88
N LYS A 816 -7.65 -7.15 46.30
CA LYS A 816 -8.02 -6.80 44.94
C LYS A 816 -6.84 -6.16 44.24
N LEU A 817 -6.58 -6.62 43.03
CA LEU A 817 -5.61 -6.04 42.11
C LEU A 817 -6.35 -5.61 40.84
N SER A 818 -6.34 -4.31 40.58
CA SER A 818 -6.90 -3.73 39.36
C SER A 818 -5.78 -3.34 38.41
N ILE A 819 -5.80 -3.87 37.19
CA ILE A 819 -4.83 -3.60 36.14
C ILE A 819 -5.55 -2.91 34.98
N PRO A 820 -5.24 -1.65 34.65
CA PRO A 820 -5.91 -0.96 33.56
C PRO A 820 -5.52 -1.57 32.20
N THR A 821 -6.51 -1.72 31.32
CA THR A 821 -6.35 -2.09 29.92
C THR A 821 -6.65 -0.93 28.97
N THR A 822 -7.06 0.22 29.51
CA THR A 822 -7.26 1.45 28.74
C THR A 822 -5.95 2.18 28.48
N ASN A 823 -5.93 2.99 27.42
CA ASN A 823 -4.73 3.70 27.01
C ASN A 823 -4.29 4.75 28.05
N HIS A 824 -3.13 4.52 28.64
CA HIS A 824 -2.41 5.50 29.46
C HIS A 824 -0.98 5.61 28.93
N PHE A 825 -0.76 6.57 28.03
CA PHE A 825 0.58 6.83 27.48
C PHE A 825 1.60 7.08 28.60
N GLY A 826 2.72 6.35 28.55
CA GLY A 826 3.90 6.54 29.39
C GLY A 826 3.89 5.93 30.80
N ARG A 827 2.72 5.68 31.41
CA ARG A 827 2.63 5.10 32.76
C ARG A 827 1.45 4.13 32.89
N LEU A 828 1.76 2.89 33.26
CA LEU A 828 0.76 1.92 33.70
C LEU A 828 0.64 1.96 35.23
N LEU A 829 -0.54 2.26 35.75
CA LEU A 829 -0.82 2.30 37.18
C LEU A 829 -1.70 1.12 37.60
N MET A 830 -1.08 0.09 38.18
CA MET A 830 -1.82 -1.01 38.81
C MET A 830 -2.19 -0.60 40.24
N GLN A 831 -3.41 -0.93 40.66
CA GLN A 831 -3.89 -0.61 42.00
C GLN A 831 -4.06 -1.88 42.81
N LEU A 832 -3.24 -2.04 43.85
CA LEU A 832 -3.40 -3.09 44.85
C LEU A 832 -4.11 -2.49 46.07
N GLU A 833 -5.21 -3.11 46.48
CA GLU A 833 -5.92 -2.77 47.72
C GLU A 833 -6.39 -4.03 48.41
N GLY A 834 -6.58 -3.96 49.72
CA GLY A 834 -7.06 -5.11 50.47
C GLY A 834 -7.66 -4.71 51.81
N GLU A 835 -8.47 -5.62 52.33
CA GLU A 835 -9.03 -5.54 53.67
C GLU A 835 -8.93 -6.88 54.38
N CYS A 836 -8.66 -6.84 55.68
CA CYS A 836 -8.78 -7.97 56.57
C CYS A 836 -9.68 -7.58 57.74
N SER A 837 -10.71 -8.36 58.00
CA SER A 837 -11.67 -8.12 59.08
C SER A 837 -11.75 -9.34 60.00
N VAL A 838 -11.69 -9.10 61.30
CA VAL A 838 -11.92 -10.11 62.34
C VAL A 838 -13.23 -9.75 63.04
N PHE A 839 -14.24 -10.57 62.83
CA PHE A 839 -15.54 -10.47 63.49
C PHE A 839 -15.57 -11.41 64.68
N MET A 840 -16.02 -10.91 65.81
CA MET A 840 -16.25 -11.68 67.02
C MET A 840 -17.70 -11.48 67.42
N GLN A 841 -18.44 -12.58 67.58
CA GLN A 841 -19.84 -12.55 67.98
C GLN A 841 -20.10 -13.56 69.08
N TYR A 842 -20.91 -13.16 70.06
CA TYR A 842 -21.42 -14.03 71.10
C TYR A 842 -22.95 -13.97 71.12
N GLU A 843 -23.59 -15.13 71.06
CA GLU A 843 -25.06 -15.26 71.04
C GLU A 843 -25.56 -16.12 72.20
N VAL A 844 -26.50 -15.57 72.98
CA VAL A 844 -27.18 -16.27 74.09
C VAL A 844 -28.63 -16.51 73.73
N GLN A 845 -29.04 -17.78 73.62
CA GLN A 845 -30.45 -18.23 73.54
C GLN A 845 -31.36 -17.30 72.70
N HIS A 846 -30.86 -16.88 71.53
CA HIS A 846 -31.55 -16.01 70.55
C HIS A 846 -31.91 -14.58 70.98
N GLN A 847 -31.41 -14.04 72.10
CA GLN A 847 -31.84 -12.71 72.57
C GLN A 847 -30.77 -11.72 73.04
N GLN A 848 -29.47 -12.07 73.03
CA GLN A 848 -28.41 -11.07 73.20
C GLN A 848 -27.23 -11.39 72.30
N HIS A 849 -26.85 -10.40 71.48
CA HIS A 849 -25.69 -10.45 70.60
C HIS A 849 -24.69 -9.37 71.04
N TRP A 850 -23.53 -9.79 71.52
CA TRP A 850 -22.36 -8.91 71.54
C TRP A 850 -21.63 -9.07 70.21
N PHE A 851 -21.21 -7.95 69.60
CA PHE A 851 -20.50 -7.92 68.33
C PHE A 851 -19.30 -6.97 68.39
N GLY A 852 -18.15 -7.47 67.98
CA GLY A 852 -16.92 -6.71 67.78
C GLY A 852 -16.33 -6.97 66.40
N GLU A 853 -15.83 -5.92 65.76
CA GLU A 853 -15.14 -5.97 64.48
C GLU A 853 -13.80 -5.23 64.59
N LEU A 854 -12.75 -5.90 64.14
CA LEU A 854 -11.46 -5.29 63.86
C LEU A 854 -11.27 -5.30 62.36
N LYS A 855 -10.87 -4.17 61.77
CA LYS A 855 -10.67 -4.05 60.33
C LYS A 855 -9.30 -3.44 60.06
N ALA A 856 -8.54 -4.06 59.17
CA ALA A 856 -7.29 -3.55 58.62
C ALA A 856 -7.51 -3.32 57.11
N THR A 857 -7.11 -2.16 56.60
CA THR A 857 -7.19 -1.82 55.18
C THR A 857 -5.87 -1.30 54.67
N TRP A 858 -5.57 -1.55 53.40
CA TRP A 858 -4.36 -1.06 52.75
C TRP A 858 -4.61 -0.78 51.28
N LYS A 859 -3.81 0.13 50.73
CA LYS A 859 -3.87 0.54 49.33
C LYS A 859 -2.49 1.01 48.88
N THR A 860 -1.98 0.47 47.77
CA THR A 860 -0.70 0.90 47.20
C THR A 860 -0.76 0.88 45.66
N PRO A 861 -0.28 1.94 44.99
CA PRO A 861 -0.08 1.92 43.55
C PRO A 861 1.21 1.17 43.18
N ILE A 862 1.17 0.36 42.13
CA ILE A 862 2.34 -0.22 41.48
C ILE A 862 2.42 0.38 40.08
N GLU A 863 3.44 1.18 39.82
CA GLU A 863 3.62 1.91 38.57
C GLU A 863 4.67 1.23 37.70
N LEU A 864 4.35 0.97 36.43
CA LEU A 864 5.36 0.70 35.40
C LEU A 864 5.58 2.00 34.62
N VAL A 865 6.78 2.57 34.75
CA VAL A 865 7.14 3.87 34.16
C VAL A 865 8.22 3.66 33.11
N SER A 866 7.99 4.19 31.92
CA SER A 866 9.00 4.23 30.86
C SER A 866 9.90 5.44 31.05
N ASP A 867 11.22 5.22 31.08
CA ASP A 867 12.25 6.23 31.08
C ASP A 867 13.06 6.11 29.78
N SER A 868 13.33 7.25 29.14
CA SER A 868 14.10 7.33 27.90
C SER A 868 15.53 6.78 28.02
N HIS A 869 16.10 6.72 29.23
CA HIS A 869 17.47 6.24 29.43
C HIS A 869 17.54 4.79 29.92
N SER A 870 16.69 4.43 30.89
CA SER A 870 16.73 3.13 31.56
C SER A 870 15.71 2.11 31.05
N GLY A 871 14.80 2.52 30.17
CA GLY A 871 13.70 1.69 29.67
C GLY A 871 12.57 1.60 30.69
N LEU A 872 11.98 0.42 30.84
CA LEU A 872 10.87 0.23 31.76
C LEU A 872 11.37 0.14 33.21
N SER A 873 10.71 0.79 34.16
CA SER A 873 11.05 0.75 35.58
C SER A 873 9.80 0.50 36.41
N VAL A 874 9.94 -0.25 37.52
CA VAL A 874 8.84 -0.53 38.44
C VAL A 874 8.98 0.39 39.65
N LYS A 875 7.96 1.22 39.90
CA LYS A 875 7.88 2.08 41.08
C LYS A 875 6.75 1.61 41.98
N CYS A 876 7.06 1.32 43.23
CA CYS A 876 6.10 0.97 44.26
C CYS A 876 6.66 1.43 45.60
N ASP A 877 5.78 1.82 46.52
CA ASP A 877 6.19 2.08 47.89
C ASP A 877 6.77 0.80 48.48
N LYS A 878 7.98 0.89 49.04
CA LYS A 878 8.67 -0.27 49.65
C LYS A 878 7.90 -0.82 50.86
N GLN A 879 7.05 0.00 51.46
CA GLN A 879 6.25 -0.30 52.64
C GLN A 879 4.81 0.12 52.42
N ILE A 880 3.88 -0.84 52.49
CA ILE A 880 2.45 -0.55 52.41
C ILE A 880 1.95 -0.20 53.80
N ARG A 881 1.37 0.99 53.95
CA ARG A 881 0.77 1.44 55.21
C ARG A 881 -0.56 0.73 55.44
N VAL A 882 -0.73 0.15 56.64
CA VAL A 882 -1.97 -0.48 57.07
C VAL A 882 -2.77 0.49 57.96
N LEU A 883 -4.05 0.69 57.65
CA LEU A 883 -4.98 1.49 58.44
C LEU A 883 -5.88 0.56 59.24
N PHE A 884 -5.97 0.79 60.55
CA PHE A 884 -6.74 -0.07 61.46
C PHE A 884 -7.97 0.68 61.99
N GLU A 885 -9.12 0.04 61.90
CA GLU A 885 -10.39 0.47 62.43
C GLU A 885 -10.88 -0.56 63.45
N LYS A 886 -11.51 -0.09 64.53
CA LYS A 886 -12.07 -0.93 65.59
C LYS A 886 -13.49 -0.47 65.84
N ASN A 887 -14.45 -1.35 65.57
CA ASN A 887 -15.86 -1.12 65.80
C ASN A 887 -16.35 -2.09 66.89
N SER A 888 -17.07 -1.57 67.87
CA SER A 888 -17.76 -2.39 68.87
C SER A 888 -19.14 -1.82 69.09
N GLN A 889 -20.17 -2.64 68.91
CA GLN A 889 -21.55 -2.27 69.25
C GLN A 889 -21.99 -3.08 70.47
N ASP A 890 -22.33 -2.37 71.54
CA ASP A 890 -22.89 -2.96 72.75
C ASP A 890 -24.41 -2.74 72.71
N ILE A 891 -25.16 -3.73 72.21
CA ILE A 891 -26.61 -3.60 71.96
C ILE A 891 -27.41 -3.66 73.28
N SER A 892 -26.83 -4.24 74.34
CA SER A 892 -27.42 -4.27 75.68
C SER A 892 -26.53 -3.49 76.63
N GLY A 893 -27.01 -2.40 77.23
CA GLY A 893 -26.29 -1.58 78.22
C GLY A 893 -25.82 -2.31 79.49
N HIS A 894 -25.89 -3.63 79.52
CA HIS A 894 -25.23 -4.51 80.48
C HIS A 894 -23.93 -5.04 79.85
N SER A 895 -22.84 -4.33 80.15
CA SER A 895 -21.47 -4.59 79.73
C SER A 895 -21.12 -6.08 79.72
N PHE A 896 -21.09 -6.71 78.55
CA PHE A 896 -20.46 -8.02 78.40
C PHE A 896 -18.93 -7.82 78.40
N ASP A 897 -18.36 -7.54 79.58
CA ASP A 897 -16.94 -7.20 79.78
C ASP A 897 -16.01 -8.23 79.13
N ALA A 898 -16.40 -9.51 79.16
CA ALA A 898 -15.66 -10.61 78.57
C ALA A 898 -15.42 -10.44 77.06
N GLY A 899 -16.44 -10.01 76.30
CA GLY A 899 -16.31 -9.76 74.87
C GLY A 899 -15.41 -8.56 74.58
N ARG A 900 -15.55 -7.48 75.36
CA ARG A 900 -14.71 -6.27 75.22
C ARG A 900 -13.23 -6.56 75.49
N THR A 901 -12.93 -7.28 76.58
CA THR A 901 -11.57 -7.71 76.90
C THR A 901 -11.01 -8.66 75.85
N ALA A 902 -11.83 -9.59 75.33
CA ALA A 902 -11.43 -10.46 74.22
C ALA A 902 -11.08 -9.63 72.97
N LEU A 903 -11.91 -8.67 72.57
CA LEU A 903 -11.66 -7.80 71.43
C LEU A 903 -10.38 -6.96 71.59
N GLU A 904 -10.08 -6.48 72.80
CA GLU A 904 -8.82 -5.76 73.10
C GLU A 904 -7.59 -6.65 73.00
N ASN A 905 -7.68 -7.90 73.48
CA ASN A 905 -6.60 -8.86 73.34
C ASN A 905 -6.38 -9.25 71.88
N VAL A 906 -7.46 -9.48 71.14
CA VAL A 906 -7.40 -9.79 69.71
C VAL A 906 -6.86 -8.60 68.92
N ASP A 907 -7.24 -7.35 69.23
CA ASP A 907 -6.71 -6.14 68.58
C ASP A 907 -5.18 -6.03 68.70
N LYS A 908 -4.62 -6.34 69.88
CA LYS A 908 -3.17 -6.38 70.07
C LYS A 908 -2.51 -7.44 69.18
N THR A 909 -3.06 -8.66 69.13
CA THR A 909 -2.51 -9.74 68.28
C THR A 909 -2.71 -9.46 66.79
N PHE A 910 -3.83 -8.84 66.42
CA PHE A 910 -4.17 -8.45 65.05
C PHE A 910 -3.19 -7.41 64.52
N ARG A 911 -2.91 -6.36 65.32
CA ARG A 911 -1.89 -5.34 65.02
C ARG A 911 -0.46 -5.89 65.08
N ALA A 912 -0.20 -6.93 65.86
CA ALA A 912 1.12 -7.57 65.87
C ALA A 912 1.32 -8.44 64.62
N ALA A 913 0.25 -9.07 64.10
CA ALA A 913 0.29 -9.88 62.90
C ALA A 913 0.55 -9.04 61.63
N PHE A 914 -0.07 -7.85 61.55
CA PHE A 914 0.28 -6.83 60.55
C PHE A 914 1.35 -5.91 61.15
N SER A 915 2.64 -6.21 60.98
CA SER A 915 3.69 -5.21 61.22
C SER A 915 3.22 -3.86 60.66
N SER A 916 3.47 -2.73 61.34
CA SER A 916 2.85 -1.43 61.02
C SER A 916 2.93 -1.01 59.54
N SER A 917 3.83 -1.64 58.78
CA SER A 917 3.80 -1.71 57.33
C SER A 917 4.02 -3.14 56.81
N ILE A 918 3.51 -3.43 55.61
CA ILE A 918 3.83 -4.65 54.86
C ILE A 918 5.04 -4.35 53.97
N ASN A 919 6.17 -5.01 54.20
CA ASN A 919 7.34 -4.86 53.34
C ASN A 919 7.12 -5.60 52.02
N VAL A 920 7.24 -4.90 50.89
CA VAL A 920 7.11 -5.46 49.54
C VAL A 920 8.39 -5.32 48.71
N SER A 921 9.50 -4.85 49.30
CA SER A 921 10.72 -4.54 48.55
C SER A 921 11.28 -5.71 47.76
N GLU A 922 11.29 -6.91 48.34
CA GLU A 922 11.79 -8.14 47.69
C GLU A 922 10.89 -8.55 46.51
N ILE A 923 9.57 -8.48 46.71
CA ILE A 923 8.57 -8.81 45.70
C ILE A 923 8.71 -7.86 44.50
N ILE A 924 8.81 -6.56 44.78
CA ILE A 924 8.98 -5.53 43.74
C ILE A 924 10.35 -5.62 43.06
N SER A 925 11.43 -5.99 43.77
CA SER A 925 12.74 -6.23 43.16
C SER A 925 12.66 -7.36 42.13
N GLY A 926 12.00 -8.47 42.47
CA GLY A 926 11.83 -9.59 41.55
C GLY A 926 11.02 -9.24 40.31
N ILE A 927 10.03 -8.35 40.44
CA ILE A 927 9.30 -7.79 39.29
C ILE A 927 10.22 -6.84 38.49
N SER A 928 10.93 -5.93 39.16
CA SER A 928 11.80 -4.94 38.53
C SER A 928 12.94 -5.55 37.74
N GLU A 929 13.59 -6.60 38.25
CA GLU A 929 14.68 -7.32 37.59
C GLU A 929 14.27 -7.94 36.25
N ARG A 930 12.97 -8.25 36.08
CA ARG A 930 12.41 -8.79 34.82
C ARG A 930 12.10 -7.69 33.80
N PHE A 931 11.90 -6.45 34.25
CA PHE A 931 11.46 -5.32 33.40
C PHE A 931 12.52 -4.29 33.08
N SER A 932 13.51 -4.15 33.94
CA SER A 932 14.40 -3.00 33.91
C SER A 932 15.57 -3.18 32.96
N GLY A 933 15.92 -2.10 32.26
CA GLY A 933 17.13 -2.00 31.45
C GLY A 933 16.92 -2.08 29.94
N VAL A 934 18.03 -2.37 29.25
CA VAL A 934 18.08 -2.52 27.79
C VAL A 934 17.35 -3.79 27.39
N TYR A 935 16.44 -3.68 26.42
CA TYR A 935 15.79 -4.82 25.84
C TYR A 935 16.80 -5.63 25.05
N LYS A 936 17.06 -6.86 25.51
CA LYS A 936 18.02 -7.75 24.87
C LYS A 936 17.39 -8.64 23.79
N GLY A 937 16.06 -8.76 23.70
CA GLY A 937 15.42 -9.70 22.77
C GLY A 937 15.50 -9.31 21.29
N LEU A 938 16.01 -8.12 20.99
CA LEU A 938 16.31 -7.63 19.65
C LEU A 938 17.53 -6.74 19.77
N SER A 939 18.47 -6.85 18.84
CA SER A 939 19.62 -5.97 18.75
C SER A 939 19.82 -5.51 17.31
N LEU A 940 20.25 -4.27 17.20
CA LEU A 940 20.79 -3.73 15.96
C LEU A 940 22.32 -3.65 16.11
N PRO A 941 23.10 -3.86 15.04
CA PRO A 941 24.56 -3.71 15.07
C PRO A 941 25.09 -2.44 15.76
N HIS A 942 24.29 -1.37 15.79
CA HIS A 942 24.69 -0.05 16.28
C HIS A 942 23.67 0.63 17.20
N ALA A 943 22.64 -0.07 17.67
CA ALA A 943 21.67 0.51 18.56
C ALA A 943 21.08 -0.52 19.53
N ASP A 944 20.85 -0.06 20.75
CA ASP A 944 20.12 -0.78 21.78
C ASP A 944 18.63 -0.42 21.70
N PHE A 945 17.77 -1.34 22.13
CA PHE A 945 16.34 -1.05 22.30
C PHE A 945 15.99 -0.85 23.77
N ILE A 946 14.98 -0.03 24.01
CA ILE A 946 14.32 0.08 25.30
C ILE A 946 12.84 -0.22 25.14
N LEU A 947 12.25 -0.78 26.20
CA LEU A 947 10.81 -1.01 26.30
C LEU A 947 10.15 0.27 26.82
N SER A 948 9.04 0.66 26.19
CA SER A 948 8.25 1.80 26.63
C SER A 948 6.75 1.54 26.52
N GLU A 949 5.96 2.45 27.10
CA GLU A 949 4.50 2.48 26.98
C GLU A 949 3.82 1.13 27.31
N PRO A 950 4.04 0.60 28.53
CA PRO A 950 3.44 -0.67 28.96
C PRO A 950 1.92 -0.58 28.97
N MET A 951 1.26 -1.60 28.40
CA MET A 951 -0.20 -1.68 28.37
C MET A 951 -0.67 -3.13 28.39
N PHE A 952 -1.76 -3.42 29.11
CA PHE A 952 -2.41 -4.72 29.04
C PHE A 952 -3.54 -4.72 28.02
N THR A 953 -3.61 -5.77 27.18
CA THR A 953 -4.76 -6.02 26.30
C THR A 953 -5.98 -6.45 27.11
N ALA A 954 -7.16 -6.49 26.50
CA ALA A 954 -8.36 -7.04 27.14
C ALA A 954 -8.20 -8.53 27.52
N ASN A 955 -7.27 -9.24 26.88
CA ASN A 955 -6.93 -10.63 27.15
C ASN A 955 -5.88 -10.80 28.25
N GLY A 956 -5.27 -9.70 28.73
CA GLY A 956 -4.21 -9.71 29.74
C GLY A 956 -2.80 -9.94 29.20
N ASP A 957 -2.61 -9.82 27.89
CA ASP A 957 -1.28 -9.80 27.28
C ASP A 957 -0.64 -8.43 27.50
N LEU A 958 0.67 -8.36 27.80
CA LEU A 958 1.38 -7.08 27.93
C LEU A 958 1.92 -6.65 26.57
N LEU A 959 1.42 -5.52 26.07
CA LEU A 959 1.95 -4.75 24.95
C LEU A 959 2.97 -3.72 25.44
N LEU A 960 4.08 -3.62 24.70
CA LEU A 960 5.16 -2.66 24.91
C LEU A 960 5.58 -2.09 23.56
N HIS A 961 5.99 -0.83 23.52
CA HIS A 961 6.65 -0.24 22.37
C HIS A 961 8.16 -0.48 22.43
N LEU A 962 8.75 -0.74 21.27
CA LEU A 962 10.20 -0.76 21.09
C LEU A 962 10.64 0.63 20.64
N LEU A 963 11.54 1.24 21.41
CA LEU A 963 12.20 2.48 21.04
C LEU A 963 13.69 2.25 20.90
N VAL A 964 14.30 2.91 19.91
CA VAL A 964 15.74 2.93 19.75
C VAL A 964 16.33 3.81 20.85
N LYS A 965 17.21 3.25 21.68
CA LYS A 965 17.92 4.01 22.71
C LYS A 965 18.74 5.10 22.04
N ALA A 966 18.48 6.36 22.37
CA ALA A 966 19.26 7.47 21.86
C ALA A 966 20.73 7.25 22.23
N VAL A 967 21.62 7.22 21.23
CA VAL A 967 23.06 7.17 21.47
C VAL A 967 23.41 8.51 22.12
N GLU A 968 23.75 8.49 23.41
CA GLU A 968 24.29 9.67 24.08
C GLU A 968 25.52 10.10 23.29
N GLN A 969 25.42 11.23 22.59
CA GLN A 969 26.61 11.83 22.00
C GLN A 969 27.57 12.04 23.16
N PRO A 970 28.82 11.51 23.11
CA PRO A 970 29.79 11.80 24.13
C PRO A 970 29.92 13.31 24.15
N ILE A 971 29.36 13.93 25.20
CA ILE A 971 29.42 15.37 25.39
C ILE A 971 30.90 15.66 25.41
N GLY A 972 31.39 16.28 24.33
CA GLY A 972 32.79 16.58 24.14
C GLY A 972 33.23 17.36 25.35
N GLY A 973 33.87 16.68 26.29
CA GLY A 973 34.51 17.31 27.42
C GLY A 973 35.57 18.20 26.82
N HIS A 974 35.25 19.49 26.66
CA HIS A 974 36.22 20.56 26.64
C HIS A 974 36.88 20.58 28.02
N GLY A 975 37.71 19.57 28.26
CA GLY A 975 38.69 19.57 29.33
C GLY A 975 39.67 20.69 29.00
N THR A 976 39.49 21.81 29.67
CA THR A 976 40.55 22.80 29.87
C THR A 976 41.76 22.09 30.49
N LEU A 977 42.68 21.65 29.63
CA LEU A 977 44.00 21.16 29.97
C LEU A 977 44.84 22.35 30.46
N ASN A 978 44.67 22.71 31.72
CA ASN A 978 45.69 23.40 32.50
C ASN A 978 46.49 22.33 33.26
N GLY A 979 47.71 22.04 32.83
CA GLY A 979 48.59 21.18 33.64
C GLY A 979 49.80 20.56 32.94
N SER A 980 50.91 21.30 33.04
CA SER A 980 52.27 20.77 33.20
C SER A 980 53.02 20.19 31.99
N ILE A 981 53.86 21.07 31.45
CA ILE A 981 55.04 20.80 30.64
C ILE A 981 55.93 19.75 31.32
N ARG A 982 56.15 18.60 30.68
CA ARG A 982 57.38 17.83 30.83
C ARG A 982 57.97 17.48 29.47
N LYS A 983 59.10 18.11 29.19
CA LYS A 983 60.03 17.81 28.11
C LYS A 983 60.45 16.33 28.16
N ARG A 984 60.39 15.63 27.03
CA ARG A 984 61.36 14.55 26.74
C ARG A 984 61.60 14.45 25.23
N ALA A 985 62.87 14.26 24.92
CA ALA A 985 63.50 14.46 23.62
C ALA A 985 63.43 13.24 22.70
N LYS A 986 63.49 13.54 21.39
CA LYS A 986 64.18 12.85 20.29
C LYS A 986 64.23 11.31 20.26
N ALA A 987 63.71 10.74 19.17
CA ALA A 987 64.49 9.95 18.20
C ALA A 987 63.73 9.88 16.87
N GLY A 988 64.45 10.08 15.76
CA GLY A 988 63.90 10.15 14.41
C GLY A 988 63.95 8.84 13.63
N SER A 989 63.28 8.83 12.49
CA SER A 989 63.53 7.96 11.34
C SER A 989 62.94 8.64 10.11
N ALA A 990 63.68 8.61 9.00
CA ALA A 990 63.55 9.49 7.85
C ALA A 990 63.11 8.75 6.57
N SER A 991 62.30 9.47 5.75
CA SER A 991 62.23 9.49 4.27
C SER A 991 61.59 8.30 3.50
N PRO A 992 61.10 8.46 2.25
CA PRO A 992 61.25 9.59 1.30
C PRO A 992 59.94 10.11 0.62
N PRO A 993 59.99 11.15 -0.25
CA PRO A 993 58.85 11.95 -0.70
C PRO A 993 58.39 11.62 -2.13
N ILE A 994 57.10 11.85 -2.46
CA ILE A 994 56.62 11.98 -3.85
C ILE A 994 55.62 13.14 -3.95
N PHE A 995 55.81 13.91 -5.01
CA PHE A 995 55.15 15.16 -5.45
C PHE A 995 53.62 15.13 -5.48
N ALA A 996 53.00 16.21 -5.03
CA ALA A 996 51.66 16.61 -5.48
C ALA A 996 51.61 18.13 -5.67
N THR A 997 51.31 18.54 -6.90
CA THR A 997 51.17 19.91 -7.37
C THR A 997 49.86 20.52 -6.89
N SER A 998 49.96 21.77 -6.44
CA SER A 998 48.92 22.66 -5.95
C SER A 998 48.03 23.20 -7.07
N HIS A 999 46.71 23.20 -6.88
CA HIS A 999 45.84 24.30 -7.30
C HIS A 999 44.76 24.53 -6.23
N SER A 1000 44.85 25.69 -5.60
CA SER A 1000 43.93 26.26 -4.61
C SER A 1000 42.87 27.11 -5.31
N ILE A 1001 41.59 26.94 -4.95
CA ILE A 1001 40.49 27.87 -5.24
C ILE A 1001 39.89 28.32 -3.89
N PRO A 1002 39.49 29.60 -3.71
CA PRO A 1002 39.25 30.20 -2.40
C PRO A 1002 37.82 30.02 -1.89
N VAL A 1003 37.69 29.87 -0.57
CA VAL A 1003 36.43 29.85 0.19
C VAL A 1003 36.14 31.27 0.71
N PRO A 1004 34.92 31.83 0.51
CA PRO A 1004 34.54 33.09 1.16
C PRO A 1004 34.01 32.87 2.60
N PRO A 1005 34.15 33.88 3.49
CA PRO A 1005 34.00 33.70 4.93
C PRO A 1005 32.55 33.70 5.42
N ALA A 1006 32.32 32.91 6.47
CA ALA A 1006 31.08 32.85 7.24
C ALA A 1006 30.82 34.16 8.00
N VAL A 1007 29.61 34.70 7.84
CA VAL A 1007 29.11 35.84 8.63
C VAL A 1007 28.16 35.31 9.71
N ILE A 1008 28.49 35.71 10.94
CA ILE A 1008 27.80 35.47 12.21
C ILE A 1008 26.52 36.31 12.25
N SER A 1009 25.36 35.72 12.55
CA SER A 1009 24.15 36.46 12.90
C SER A 1009 23.88 36.40 14.41
N THR A 1010 24.11 37.52 15.09
CA THR A 1010 23.68 37.79 16.46
C THR A 1010 22.23 38.32 16.46
N SER A 1011 21.44 37.81 17.40
CA SER A 1011 20.10 38.28 17.75
C SER A 1011 20.17 39.44 18.76
N VAL A 1012 19.56 40.60 18.51
CA VAL A 1012 19.10 41.57 19.54
C VAL A 1012 18.01 42.51 18.97
N SER A 1013 16.85 42.54 19.67
CA SER A 1013 15.80 43.56 19.90
C SER A 1013 15.37 44.62 18.85
N GLY A 1014 14.04 44.87 18.79
CA GLY A 1014 13.33 45.91 18.00
C GLY A 1014 13.62 47.38 18.34
N PRO A 1015 12.68 48.38 18.24
CA PRO A 1015 11.25 48.32 17.87
C PRO A 1015 10.71 49.49 16.97
N TYR A 1016 9.39 49.46 16.68
CA TYR A 1016 8.45 50.60 16.53
C TYR A 1016 8.38 51.51 15.26
N LYS A 1017 7.11 51.89 14.96
CA LYS A 1017 6.53 52.99 14.13
C LYS A 1017 6.24 52.66 12.65
N SER A 1018 4.98 52.57 12.19
CA SER A 1018 3.81 53.49 12.16
C SER A 1018 3.83 54.55 11.06
N GLY A 1019 2.79 54.57 10.23
CA GLY A 1019 2.45 55.58 9.21
C GLY A 1019 2.51 54.98 7.80
N THR A 1020 1.62 55.25 6.85
CA THR A 1020 0.51 56.20 6.77
C THR A 1020 -0.27 55.93 5.47
N THR A 1021 -1.60 55.99 5.52
CA THR A 1021 -2.55 56.56 4.52
C THR A 1021 -2.33 56.38 3.00
N GLY A 1022 -3.38 55.95 2.28
CA GLY A 1022 -3.46 56.21 0.83
C GLY A 1022 -4.64 55.63 0.03
N LYS A 1023 -5.86 56.13 0.27
CA LYS A 1023 -6.99 56.38 -0.66
C LYS A 1023 -7.17 55.62 -2.00
N ASN A 1024 -8.41 55.13 -2.16
CA ASN A 1024 -9.37 55.28 -3.29
C ASN A 1024 -8.95 54.95 -4.74
N THR A 1025 -9.74 54.14 -5.46
CA THR A 1025 -10.90 54.60 -6.26
C THR A 1025 -11.61 53.45 -6.98
N ASN A 1026 -12.93 53.63 -7.14
CA ASN A 1026 -13.88 52.80 -7.90
C ASN A 1026 -13.70 52.92 -9.42
N GLY A 1027 -14.21 51.93 -10.16
CA GLY A 1027 -14.50 52.08 -11.59
C GLY A 1027 -15.26 50.90 -12.21
N ASN A 1028 -16.60 50.96 -12.17
CA ASN A 1028 -17.51 50.11 -12.95
C ASN A 1028 -17.40 50.41 -14.46
N GLY A 1029 -17.66 49.42 -15.31
CA GLY A 1029 -17.92 49.64 -16.74
C GLY A 1029 -18.31 48.38 -17.52
N LEU A 1030 -19.63 48.09 -17.58
CA LEU A 1030 -20.30 47.34 -18.65
C LEU A 1030 -20.47 48.28 -19.87
N PRO A 1031 -20.54 47.78 -21.13
CA PRO A 1031 -21.87 47.53 -21.71
C PRO A 1031 -22.01 46.40 -22.78
N GLN A 1032 -23.25 45.92 -22.82
CA GLN A 1032 -24.11 45.31 -23.86
C GLN A 1032 -23.66 45.16 -25.33
N GLY A 1033 -24.04 44.01 -25.93
CA GLY A 1033 -24.98 43.99 -27.06
C GLY A 1033 -24.60 43.19 -28.34
N PRO A 1034 -25.56 42.56 -29.07
CA PRO A 1034 -25.33 41.35 -29.90
C PRO A 1034 -25.66 41.47 -31.41
N ILE A 1035 -25.11 40.60 -32.29
CA ILE A 1035 -25.63 40.35 -33.66
C ILE A 1035 -25.43 38.87 -34.09
N LYS A 1036 -26.44 38.31 -34.79
CA LYS A 1036 -26.63 36.93 -35.30
C LYS A 1036 -26.26 36.80 -36.81
N PRO A 1037 -26.35 35.62 -37.47
CA PRO A 1037 -25.31 35.07 -38.35
C PRO A 1037 -25.65 35.09 -39.87
N LEU A 1038 -24.66 34.72 -40.71
CA LEU A 1038 -24.85 34.43 -42.14
C LEU A 1038 -24.11 33.15 -42.57
N THR A 1039 -24.87 32.22 -43.12
CA THR A 1039 -24.53 30.98 -43.85
C THR A 1039 -23.96 31.27 -45.24
N LEU A 1040 -22.96 30.48 -45.68
CA LEU A 1040 -22.63 30.30 -47.11
C LEU A 1040 -22.17 28.87 -47.43
N VAL A 1041 -22.60 28.42 -48.60
CA VAL A 1041 -22.52 27.10 -49.24
C VAL A 1041 -21.15 26.89 -49.93
N PRO A 1042 -20.60 25.67 -50.04
CA PRO A 1042 -19.40 25.40 -50.84
C PRO A 1042 -19.70 24.95 -52.28
N PRO A 1043 -18.83 25.24 -53.27
CA PRO A 1043 -18.97 24.77 -54.64
C PRO A 1043 -18.21 23.47 -54.91
N THR A 1044 -18.79 22.67 -55.81
CA THR A 1044 -18.26 21.47 -56.47
C THR A 1044 -17.08 21.80 -57.41
N PRO A 1045 -16.13 20.87 -57.65
CA PRO A 1045 -15.29 20.91 -58.83
C PRO A 1045 -15.60 19.79 -59.83
N THR A 1046 -15.54 20.22 -61.08
CA THR A 1046 -15.72 19.54 -62.36
C THR A 1046 -14.56 18.62 -62.76
N SER A 1047 -14.93 17.67 -63.60
CA SER A 1047 -14.14 16.72 -64.41
C SER A 1047 -13.06 17.34 -65.30
N THR A 1048 -12.01 16.55 -65.58
CA THR A 1048 -11.34 16.56 -66.89
C THR A 1048 -10.83 15.18 -67.29
N GLU A 1049 -11.04 14.90 -68.58
CA GLU A 1049 -10.75 13.69 -69.34
C GLU A 1049 -9.25 13.45 -69.59
N GLY A 1050 -8.91 12.19 -69.89
CA GLY A 1050 -7.60 11.81 -70.44
C GLY A 1050 -7.57 10.38 -70.96
N THR A 1051 -7.90 10.20 -72.23
CA THR A 1051 -8.01 8.93 -72.98
C THR A 1051 -6.68 8.35 -73.52
N LYS A 1052 -6.71 7.01 -73.79
CA LYS A 1052 -5.92 6.18 -74.75
C LYS A 1052 -4.54 5.70 -74.25
N LYS A 1053 -4.04 4.49 -74.54
CA LYS A 1053 -4.38 3.43 -75.53
C LYS A 1053 -3.70 2.08 -75.19
N GLU A 1054 -4.32 1.01 -75.69
CA GLU A 1054 -3.94 -0.41 -75.85
C GLU A 1054 -2.45 -0.81 -75.97
N ALA A 1055 -2.11 -1.99 -75.42
CA ALA A 1055 -1.60 -3.15 -76.17
C ALA A 1055 -1.46 -4.41 -75.29
N THR A 1056 -2.21 -5.47 -75.62
CA THR A 1056 -1.87 -6.90 -75.39
C THR A 1056 -1.09 -7.39 -76.64
N PRO A 1057 -0.31 -8.50 -76.66
CA PRO A 1057 -0.75 -9.84 -76.20
C PRO A 1057 0.37 -10.82 -75.72
N ALA A 1058 -0.08 -12.06 -75.44
CA ALA A 1058 0.61 -13.35 -75.67
C ALA A 1058 1.00 -14.17 -74.43
N ALA A 1059 0.23 -15.24 -74.19
CA ALA A 1059 0.62 -16.42 -73.44
C ALA A 1059 1.53 -17.35 -74.28
N PRO A 1060 2.29 -18.25 -73.66
CA PRO A 1060 1.99 -19.68 -73.89
C PRO A 1060 2.21 -20.64 -72.70
N LYS A 1061 1.27 -21.60 -72.61
CA LYS A 1061 1.40 -23.07 -72.45
C LYS A 1061 2.45 -23.70 -71.51
N ALA A 1062 1.90 -24.39 -70.49
CA ALA A 1062 1.98 -25.83 -70.20
C ALA A 1062 3.29 -26.62 -70.36
N ASN A 1063 3.71 -27.28 -69.26
CA ASN A 1063 4.02 -28.73 -69.13
C ASN A 1063 4.48 -28.96 -67.66
N ASP A 1064 3.84 -29.80 -66.84
CA ASP A 1064 3.71 -31.28 -66.82
C ASP A 1064 4.72 -31.96 -65.87
N HIS A 1065 4.24 -32.99 -65.16
CA HIS A 1065 4.91 -33.95 -64.27
C HIS A 1065 5.13 -33.57 -62.78
N SER A 1066 4.99 -34.44 -61.78
CA SER A 1066 4.20 -35.65 -61.48
C SER A 1066 4.78 -36.25 -60.18
N ASN A 1067 3.94 -36.89 -59.37
CA ASN A 1067 4.26 -37.87 -58.31
C ASN A 1067 4.92 -37.32 -57.02
N GLY A 1068 4.55 -37.74 -55.80
CA GLY A 1068 3.59 -38.75 -55.38
C GLY A 1068 3.52 -38.85 -53.85
N GLN A 1069 2.51 -39.59 -53.40
CA GLN A 1069 2.30 -40.34 -52.13
C GLN A 1069 3.45 -40.28 -51.09
N SER A 1070 3.23 -40.16 -49.78
CA SER A 1070 2.42 -41.06 -48.95
C SER A 1070 2.18 -40.54 -47.52
N SER A 1071 1.07 -41.01 -46.97
CA SER A 1071 0.43 -40.84 -45.64
C SER A 1071 1.23 -41.34 -44.41
N PRO A 1072 0.73 -41.13 -43.17
CA PRO A 1072 1.51 -40.97 -41.93
C PRO A 1072 1.52 -42.21 -41.02
N LYS A 1073 2.30 -42.15 -39.94
CA LYS A 1073 2.16 -43.02 -38.77
C LYS A 1073 2.33 -42.26 -37.46
N ASP A 1074 1.38 -42.55 -36.57
CA ASP A 1074 1.32 -42.29 -35.14
C ASP A 1074 2.52 -42.87 -34.38
N ASP A 1075 2.85 -42.30 -33.21
CA ASP A 1075 2.97 -43.09 -31.98
C ASP A 1075 3.03 -42.22 -30.72
N ALA A 1076 2.26 -42.68 -29.73
CA ALA A 1076 2.16 -42.15 -28.37
C ALA A 1076 3.31 -42.62 -27.47
N SER A 1077 3.66 -41.85 -26.44
CA SER A 1077 4.28 -42.41 -25.24
C SER A 1077 3.97 -41.62 -23.97
N ALA A 1078 3.51 -42.35 -22.96
CA ALA A 1078 3.32 -41.93 -21.58
C ALA A 1078 4.58 -42.18 -20.75
N SER A 1079 4.82 -41.41 -19.69
CA SER A 1079 5.68 -41.86 -18.59
C SER A 1079 5.24 -41.35 -17.20
N LYS A 1080 5.05 -42.31 -16.29
CA LYS A 1080 4.93 -42.18 -14.83
C LYS A 1080 6.27 -41.75 -14.22
N LYS A 1081 6.25 -41.08 -13.06
CA LYS A 1081 7.32 -41.23 -12.04
C LYS A 1081 6.80 -41.08 -10.61
N GLU A 1082 7.27 -42.00 -9.78
CA GLU A 1082 6.95 -42.27 -8.38
C GLU A 1082 7.67 -41.37 -7.37
N LYS A 1083 7.06 -41.31 -6.17
CA LYS A 1083 7.55 -40.77 -4.89
C LYS A 1083 8.75 -41.57 -4.35
N LYS A 1084 9.69 -40.88 -3.68
CA LYS A 1084 10.56 -41.45 -2.64
C LYS A 1084 10.70 -40.49 -1.45
N VAL A 1085 10.50 -41.05 -0.26
CA VAL A 1085 10.80 -40.51 1.08
C VAL A 1085 12.22 -40.95 1.48
N PRO A 1086 12.90 -40.27 2.42
CA PRO A 1086 13.60 -41.03 3.45
C PRO A 1086 13.37 -40.52 4.88
N ALA A 1087 13.46 -41.47 5.81
CA ALA A 1087 13.54 -41.28 7.25
C ALA A 1087 14.98 -41.45 7.73
N ILE A 1088 15.40 -40.56 8.64
CA ILE A 1088 16.10 -40.71 9.93
C ILE A 1088 16.75 -39.36 10.24
#